data_AF-A0A968YDU4-F1
#
_entry.id   AF-A0A968YDU4-F1
#
_cell.length_a   1.000
_cell.length_b   1.000
_cell.length_c   1.000
_cell.angle_alpha   90.00
_cell.angle_beta   90.00
_cell.angle_gamma   90.00
#
_symmetry.space_group_name_H-M   'P 1'
#
loop_
_entity.id
_entity.type
_entity.pdbx_description
1 polymer ?
#
loop_
_entity_poly.entity_id
_entity_poly.type
_entity_poly.pdbx_seq_one_letter_code
_entity_poly.pdbx_strand_id
1 'polypeptide(L)'
;MSEEQETRQPASNPSSWPYFPKAILSVSRKEHYHQPLSLHIDSRNNESLQTDQVNPSSANFLNPKYWQRHSFDHAQEHGPLPDDLKGHVFIIGTAGSFDSQRIEGTDHIYLPTQDGWQHIYSGDGMIYRLDFHSAILPLSREENVSQTTTPHQVEHLGWANLATRLIKTPDYYADLALETNQRYQNWPNYTQSMFKDAALTRLSINLGGRNYLNTAWLPLKPKNSKRERLLVTWDAGRPYEIDPCSLVLVAPVGLHKDWQPTFDLTGLARRLQNLPGLSNLFSITSHVFPMILSSAHPVYDEYEDAVYIINGTKSFNSLLQISRLAPYFKKGFLQFLNLRANPEQDPPAKASWTDQILLALLSVILWISQILFSFLSFLGIGGRDHLFLYRWHSDQTAINPSEKWEVVDEQGRPIAIYQSGHQMALTRDYIIISDSSFKFVLADVLPSLLNPQDLAKNIRSVVNTAIQIKNLTSKLSEPLPIPTPPKVETISELPEDFRSSWQFLFSFLNYAQTPYTDIYVVPRSALNSISGSVASGHLGVSSPQKIKAHHFRIEPETAHFLANYDNPDHKVVLHVGHIQGLDPAEFVNRIDEAVGHYCLDTNTAQPAPEAINQHLHARPGVLANSMAPNQIGVWILDLKTGKPEKVILAEDDTFQLLAFFTLNEKTSDQMSDVYWNCGGAWPNHHTLNHFDLYKNQIEPKILDQQLNRIAKEGRPSSLLRVSQVVDLDPCSTADRAKLKIADCYAFPPGCYSSSPQFVPKAEGGNDATHGYIVCVVVATDNWQTDQEEDKKLSELWIFDAAYLSQGPLYRLSHPQLNIGPTLHTAWLSKLESPPPRTDYDLRADYREVLEQLEPEEFKKRVQDLFEQDVFPNAIAQQ
;
A
#
# COMPACT_ATOMS: atom_id res chain seq x y z
N MET A 1 33.61 -43.64 -35.62
CA MET A 1 34.80 -42.78 -35.80
C MET A 1 34.54 -41.96 -37.05
N SER A 2 34.25 -40.67 -37.02
CA SER A 2 34.44 -39.65 -36.00
C SER A 2 33.31 -38.62 -36.10
N GLU A 3 32.76 -38.27 -34.94
CA GLU A 3 31.88 -37.13 -34.73
C GLU A 3 32.64 -35.83 -35.01
N GLU A 4 32.11 -34.99 -35.90
CA GLU A 4 32.42 -33.56 -35.88
C GLU A 4 31.40 -32.89 -34.96
N GLN A 5 31.87 -32.56 -33.75
CA GLN A 5 31.20 -31.64 -32.86
C GLN A 5 31.16 -30.26 -33.52
N GLU A 6 30.06 -29.94 -34.19
CA GLU A 6 29.63 -28.55 -34.33
C GLU A 6 29.25 -28.06 -32.93
N THR A 7 30.20 -27.36 -32.33
CA THR A 7 30.00 -26.48 -31.19
C THR A 7 28.88 -25.50 -31.52
N ARG A 8 27.64 -25.86 -31.17
CA ARG A 8 26.56 -24.88 -30.99
C ARG A 8 27.04 -23.90 -29.94
N GLN A 9 27.50 -22.74 -30.41
CA GLN A 9 27.67 -21.57 -29.58
C GLN A 9 26.36 -21.35 -28.82
N PRO A 10 26.39 -21.11 -27.51
CA PRO A 10 25.19 -20.72 -26.77
C PRO A 10 24.64 -19.45 -27.42
N ALA A 11 23.33 -19.45 -27.69
CA ALA A 11 22.62 -18.30 -28.21
C ALA A 11 22.98 -17.05 -27.42
N SER A 12 23.49 -16.06 -28.12
CA SER A 12 23.87 -14.76 -27.58
C SER A 12 22.64 -13.99 -27.07
N ASN A 13 22.78 -13.50 -25.83
CA ASN A 13 22.04 -12.48 -25.08
C ASN A 13 20.55 -12.70 -24.72
N PRO A 14 20.23 -12.88 -23.42
CA PRO A 14 18.91 -12.54 -22.90
C PRO A 14 18.68 -11.01 -22.95
N SER A 15 17.69 -10.64 -23.76
CA SER A 15 16.83 -9.45 -23.78
C SER A 15 17.41 -8.07 -24.18
N SER A 16 16.84 -7.53 -25.26
CA SER A 16 16.88 -6.14 -25.72
C SER A 16 15.81 -5.24 -25.05
N TRP A 17 15.16 -5.72 -23.99
CA TRP A 17 14.08 -5.01 -23.30
C TRP A 17 14.67 -4.01 -22.29
N PRO A 18 14.22 -2.75 -22.25
CA PRO A 18 14.72 -1.78 -21.28
C PRO A 18 14.31 -2.15 -19.84
N TYR A 19 15.13 -1.73 -18.88
CA TYR A 19 14.87 -1.98 -17.47
C TYR A 19 13.77 -1.05 -16.91
N PHE A 20 13.19 -1.46 -15.78
CA PHE A 20 12.26 -0.63 -14.99
C PHE A 20 12.91 0.71 -14.64
N PRO A 21 12.23 1.86 -14.80
CA PRO A 21 12.86 3.17 -14.63
C PRO A 21 13.27 3.42 -13.17
N LYS A 22 14.57 3.71 -12.91
CA LYS A 22 15.04 3.99 -11.54
C LYS A 22 14.47 5.26 -10.91
N ALA A 23 14.07 6.27 -11.70
CA ALA A 23 13.52 7.51 -11.15
C ALA A 23 12.37 7.29 -10.16
N ILE A 24 11.57 6.24 -10.36
CA ILE A 24 10.43 5.93 -9.50
C ILE A 24 10.83 5.62 -8.05
N LEU A 25 12.08 5.23 -7.77
CA LEU A 25 12.59 5.00 -6.40
C LEU A 25 13.21 6.28 -5.81
N SER A 26 12.99 7.42 -6.45
CA SER A 26 13.27 8.75 -5.91
C SER A 26 12.00 9.57 -5.85
N VAL A 27 11.92 10.49 -4.88
CA VAL A 27 10.76 11.37 -4.75
C VAL A 27 11.18 12.73 -4.18
N SER A 28 10.60 13.80 -4.71
CA SER A 28 10.71 15.13 -4.10
C SER A 28 9.75 15.26 -2.92
N ARG A 29 10.28 15.68 -1.77
CA ARG A 29 9.50 16.11 -0.59
C ARG A 29 9.21 17.62 -0.58
N LYS A 30 9.55 18.34 -1.65
CA LYS A 30 9.32 19.78 -1.76
C LYS A 30 7.83 20.07 -1.95
N GLU A 31 7.28 20.92 -1.09
CA GLU A 31 5.89 21.35 -1.15
C GLU A 31 5.75 22.59 -2.05
N HIS A 32 4.89 22.50 -3.07
CA HIS A 32 4.59 23.55 -4.03
C HIS A 32 3.20 24.16 -3.81
N TYR A 33 2.60 23.98 -2.63
CA TYR A 33 1.29 24.54 -2.34
C TYR A 33 1.26 26.09 -2.34
N HIS A 34 2.29 26.74 -1.80
CA HIS A 34 2.32 28.22 -1.76
C HIS A 34 2.61 28.87 -3.12
N GLN A 35 3.32 28.15 -3.98
CA GLN A 35 3.67 28.55 -5.34
C GLN A 35 3.50 27.33 -6.25
N PRO A 36 2.27 27.03 -6.70
CA PRO A 36 2.00 25.90 -7.59
C PRO A 36 2.86 25.96 -8.84
N LEU A 37 3.27 24.79 -9.33
CA LEU A 37 4.07 24.67 -10.55
C LEU A 37 3.17 24.83 -11.77
N SER A 38 3.40 25.86 -12.58
CA SER A 38 2.78 25.95 -13.90
C SER A 38 3.48 24.98 -14.86
N LEU A 39 2.74 23.97 -15.33
CA LEU A 39 3.32 22.88 -16.11
C LEU A 39 3.56 23.31 -17.57
N HIS A 40 4.68 22.87 -18.13
CA HIS A 40 4.92 22.91 -19.57
C HIS A 40 4.03 21.88 -20.26
N ILE A 41 3.34 22.30 -21.32
CA ILE A 41 2.34 21.47 -22.00
C ILE A 41 2.77 21.22 -23.44
N ASP A 42 3.11 19.98 -23.73
CA ASP A 42 3.29 19.48 -25.08
C ASP A 42 1.96 18.91 -25.59
N SER A 43 1.59 19.22 -26.83
CA SER A 43 0.27 18.88 -27.40
C SER A 43 0.38 18.25 -28.78
N ARG A 44 -0.57 17.37 -29.10
CA ARG A 44 -0.80 16.84 -30.46
C ARG A 44 -2.15 17.36 -30.96
N ASN A 45 -2.15 18.05 -32.10
CA ASN A 45 -3.40 18.51 -32.72
C ASN A 45 -4.06 17.40 -33.56
N ASN A 46 -5.36 17.50 -33.84
CA ASN A 46 -6.09 16.47 -34.58
C ASN A 46 -5.58 16.25 -36.02
N GLU A 47 -5.00 17.28 -36.66
CA GLU A 47 -4.40 17.15 -38.00
C GLU A 47 -3.12 16.30 -37.97
N SER A 48 -2.30 16.46 -36.92
CA SER A 48 -1.07 15.69 -36.72
C SER A 48 -1.34 14.20 -36.54
N LEU A 49 -2.43 13.83 -35.84
CA LEU A 49 -2.81 12.43 -35.59
C LEU A 49 -2.99 11.62 -36.88
N GLN A 50 -3.45 12.26 -37.97
CA GLN A 50 -3.69 11.58 -39.26
C GLN A 50 -2.43 11.46 -40.13
N THR A 51 -1.44 12.33 -39.91
CA THR A 51 -0.18 12.36 -40.68
C THR A 51 1.02 11.76 -39.92
N ASP A 52 0.79 11.30 -38.69
CA ASP A 52 1.84 10.84 -37.79
C ASP A 52 2.50 9.56 -38.28
N GLN A 53 3.82 9.60 -38.45
CA GLN A 53 4.61 8.42 -38.80
C GLN A 53 5.25 7.76 -37.57
N VAL A 54 5.16 8.38 -36.38
CA VAL A 54 5.74 7.84 -35.15
C VAL A 54 4.72 6.95 -34.48
N ASN A 55 5.06 5.67 -34.29
CA ASN A 55 4.26 4.76 -33.48
C ASN A 55 4.18 5.28 -32.03
N PRO A 56 2.97 5.60 -31.50
CA PRO A 56 2.80 6.12 -30.15
C PRO A 56 3.30 5.20 -29.04
N SER A 57 3.45 3.90 -29.30
CA SER A 57 3.97 2.90 -28.35
C SER A 57 5.48 2.65 -28.51
N SER A 58 6.19 3.44 -29.32
CA SER A 58 7.64 3.30 -29.54
C SER A 58 8.45 4.29 -28.72
N ALA A 59 9.71 3.97 -28.40
CA ALA A 59 10.62 4.90 -27.71
C ALA A 59 10.83 6.22 -28.48
N ASN A 60 10.68 6.21 -29.81
CA ASN A 60 10.75 7.42 -30.65
C ASN A 60 9.66 8.44 -30.29
N PHE A 61 8.55 8.00 -29.70
CA PHE A 61 7.46 8.86 -29.25
C PHE A 61 7.87 9.75 -28.07
N LEU A 62 8.89 9.35 -27.30
CA LEU A 62 9.41 10.16 -26.19
C LEU A 62 10.32 11.31 -26.65
N ASN A 63 10.69 11.36 -27.94
CA ASN A 63 11.63 12.35 -28.47
C ASN A 63 11.07 13.78 -28.32
N PRO A 64 11.75 14.68 -27.57
CA PRO A 64 11.29 16.05 -27.38
C PRO A 64 11.11 16.82 -28.71
N LYS A 65 11.96 16.55 -29.71
CA LYS A 65 11.84 17.20 -31.04
C LYS A 65 10.60 16.77 -31.81
N TYR A 66 10.01 15.61 -31.49
CA TYR A 66 8.75 15.21 -32.07
C TYR A 66 7.62 16.07 -31.48
N TRP A 67 7.56 16.23 -30.16
CA TRP A 67 6.52 17.03 -29.50
C TRP A 67 6.63 18.51 -29.80
N GLN A 68 7.84 19.07 -29.76
CA GLN A 68 8.09 20.47 -30.11
C GLN A 68 7.62 20.86 -31.52
N ARG A 69 7.60 19.93 -32.48
CA ARG A 69 7.12 20.19 -33.85
C ARG A 69 5.59 20.17 -33.98
N HIS A 70 4.89 19.55 -33.03
CA HIS A 70 3.44 19.41 -33.05
C HIS A 70 2.75 20.33 -32.04
N SER A 71 3.47 20.79 -31.02
CA SER A 71 3.06 21.86 -30.11
C SER A 71 2.99 23.21 -30.85
N PHE A 72 2.04 24.05 -30.48
CA PHE A 72 1.84 25.37 -31.11
C PHE A 72 3.00 26.34 -30.81
N ASP A 73 3.48 27.06 -31.83
CA ASP A 73 4.53 28.09 -31.69
C ASP A 73 4.09 29.30 -30.84
N HIS A 74 2.79 29.51 -30.63
CA HIS A 74 2.19 30.66 -29.95
C HIS A 74 1.70 30.34 -28.52
N ALA A 75 2.56 29.71 -27.70
CA ALA A 75 2.28 29.36 -26.30
C ALA A 75 1.91 30.54 -25.35
N GLN A 76 1.84 31.77 -25.86
CA GLN A 76 1.62 32.98 -25.05
C GLN A 76 0.19 33.53 -25.06
N GLU A 77 -0.69 33.16 -25.99
CA GLU A 77 -2.04 33.77 -26.07
C GLU A 77 -3.18 32.84 -25.64
N HIS A 78 -3.04 31.51 -25.77
CA HIS A 78 -3.85 30.49 -25.07
C HIS A 78 -3.01 29.19 -24.97
N GLY A 79 -2.71 28.70 -23.77
CA GLY A 79 -1.98 27.42 -23.57
C GLY A 79 -2.87 26.21 -23.88
N PRO A 80 -2.38 25.04 -24.32
CA PRO A 80 -3.09 24.23 -25.32
C PRO A 80 -4.14 23.23 -24.78
N LEU A 81 -4.52 23.30 -23.50
CA LEU A 81 -5.57 22.41 -22.98
C LEU A 81 -6.96 22.83 -23.50
N PRO A 82 -7.83 21.85 -23.82
CA PRO A 82 -9.13 22.15 -24.39
C PRO A 82 -10.08 22.67 -23.32
N ASP A 83 -10.95 23.63 -23.67
CA ASP A 83 -11.83 24.33 -22.72
C ASP A 83 -12.83 23.40 -21.99
N ASP A 84 -13.06 22.19 -22.49
CA ASP A 84 -13.94 21.18 -21.91
C ASP A 84 -13.23 20.25 -20.89
N LEU A 85 -11.89 20.34 -20.74
CA LEU A 85 -11.14 19.68 -19.68
C LEU A 85 -11.14 20.55 -18.40
N LYS A 86 -12.04 20.25 -17.46
CA LYS A 86 -12.21 21.04 -16.23
C LYS A 86 -12.11 20.21 -14.95
N GLY A 87 -11.99 20.92 -13.83
CA GLY A 87 -11.94 20.36 -12.49
C GLY A 87 -10.51 20.14 -12.01
N HIS A 88 -10.38 19.24 -11.04
CA HIS A 88 -9.17 19.10 -10.22
C HIS A 88 -8.89 17.62 -10.01
N VAL A 89 -7.70 17.17 -10.41
CA VAL A 89 -7.25 15.79 -10.22
C VAL A 89 -6.34 15.73 -8.99
N PHE A 90 -6.69 14.85 -8.05
CA PHE A 90 -5.89 14.55 -6.88
C PHE A 90 -5.21 13.20 -7.09
N ILE A 91 -3.90 13.15 -6.88
CA ILE A 91 -3.10 11.93 -6.92
C ILE A 91 -2.39 11.84 -5.57
N ILE A 92 -2.41 10.65 -4.96
CA ILE A 92 -1.62 10.37 -3.76
C ILE A 92 -0.39 9.55 -4.13
N GLY A 93 0.76 9.94 -3.59
CA GLY A 93 2.00 9.18 -3.71
C GLY A 93 2.71 9.06 -2.38
N THR A 94 3.81 8.32 -2.36
CA THR A 94 4.60 8.10 -1.14
C THR A 94 5.90 8.89 -1.22
N ALA A 95 6.26 9.53 -0.10
CA ALA A 95 7.32 10.53 -0.05
C ALA A 95 8.54 10.08 0.78
N GLY A 96 8.69 8.78 0.98
CA GLY A 96 9.65 8.22 1.94
C GLY A 96 9.39 8.69 3.38
N SER A 97 10.39 8.53 4.23
CA SER A 97 10.37 8.85 5.66
C SER A 97 11.59 9.70 6.05
N PHE A 98 11.73 9.98 7.34
CA PHE A 98 12.91 10.67 7.86
C PHE A 98 14.19 9.82 7.81
N ASP A 99 14.09 8.49 7.84
CA ASP A 99 15.26 7.59 7.72
C ASP A 99 15.67 7.39 6.25
N SER A 100 14.83 7.80 5.30
CA SER A 100 15.12 7.67 3.88
C SER A 100 16.37 8.48 3.48
N GLN A 101 17.25 7.85 2.70
CA GLN A 101 18.48 8.49 2.25
C GLN A 101 18.17 9.69 1.34
N ARG A 102 18.79 10.84 1.62
CA ARG A 102 18.77 12.01 0.73
C ARG A 102 19.80 11.86 -0.37
N ILE A 103 19.48 12.30 -1.59
CA ILE A 103 20.47 12.34 -2.67
C ILE A 103 21.44 13.50 -2.43
N GLU A 104 22.74 13.21 -2.51
CA GLU A 104 23.80 14.21 -2.38
C GLU A 104 23.60 15.38 -3.35
N GLY A 105 23.80 16.60 -2.87
CA GLY A 105 23.59 17.83 -3.63
C GLY A 105 22.14 18.33 -3.66
N THR A 106 21.19 17.63 -3.03
CA THR A 106 19.79 18.06 -2.92
C THR A 106 19.30 18.03 -1.48
N ASP A 107 18.45 18.98 -1.10
CA ASP A 107 17.85 19.03 0.24
C ASP A 107 16.46 18.36 0.31
N HIS A 108 15.90 18.01 -0.85
CA HIS A 108 14.49 17.67 -0.98
C HIS A 108 14.21 16.39 -1.77
N ILE A 109 15.21 15.74 -2.39
CA ILE A 109 15.03 14.47 -3.09
C ILE A 109 15.52 13.32 -2.21
N TYR A 110 14.65 12.33 -2.03
CA TYR A 110 14.85 11.18 -1.16
C TYR A 110 14.79 9.88 -1.96
N LEU A 111 15.49 8.86 -1.48
CA LEU A 111 15.50 7.49 -1.98
C LEU A 111 14.88 6.56 -0.92
N PRO A 112 13.55 6.34 -0.95
CA PRO A 112 12.86 5.64 0.13
C PRO A 112 13.29 4.19 0.31
N THR A 113 13.64 3.49 -0.77
CA THR A 113 13.90 2.04 -0.75
C THR A 113 15.39 1.69 -0.71
N GLN A 114 16.25 2.69 -0.54
CA GLN A 114 17.70 2.59 -0.70
C GLN A 114 18.37 1.73 0.38
N ASP A 115 17.67 1.28 1.41
CA ASP A 115 18.19 0.32 2.38
C ASP A 115 18.08 -1.14 1.88
N GLY A 116 17.20 -1.41 0.91
CA GLY A 116 16.92 -2.76 0.43
C GLY A 116 15.81 -3.50 1.17
N TRP A 117 15.17 -2.86 2.14
CA TRP A 117 14.25 -3.47 3.12
C TRP A 117 12.95 -2.69 3.30
N GLN A 118 12.83 -1.54 2.64
CA GLN A 118 11.61 -0.77 2.59
C GLN A 118 10.90 -0.92 1.25
N HIS A 119 9.58 -1.09 1.33
CA HIS A 119 8.72 -1.14 0.15
C HIS A 119 8.60 0.25 -0.47
N ILE A 120 8.52 0.34 -1.80
CA ILE A 120 8.33 1.59 -2.54
C ILE A 120 7.07 2.38 -2.09
N TYR A 121 5.97 1.69 -1.72
CA TYR A 121 4.74 2.30 -1.22
C TYR A 121 4.77 2.63 0.29
N SER A 122 5.92 2.55 0.94
CA SER A 122 6.08 3.06 2.30
C SER A 122 6.48 4.53 2.31
N GLY A 123 6.00 5.27 3.30
CA GLY A 123 6.40 6.65 3.56
C GLY A 123 5.23 7.61 3.70
N ASP A 124 5.54 8.84 4.10
CA ASP A 124 4.55 9.91 4.29
C ASP A 124 3.75 10.14 2.99
N GLY A 125 2.44 10.40 3.13
CA GLY A 125 1.59 10.73 1.98
C GLY A 125 1.95 12.08 1.36
N MET A 126 2.18 12.09 0.05
CA MET A 126 2.33 13.29 -0.77
C MET A 126 1.09 13.49 -1.63
N ILE A 127 0.45 14.63 -1.46
CA ILE A 127 -0.68 15.06 -2.29
C ILE A 127 -0.13 15.79 -3.51
N TYR A 128 -0.60 15.40 -4.70
CA TYR A 128 -0.43 16.13 -5.94
C TYR A 128 -1.81 16.56 -6.44
N ARG A 129 -2.09 17.87 -6.45
CA ARG A 129 -3.34 18.42 -7.01
C ARG A 129 -3.05 19.12 -8.33
N LEU A 130 -3.58 18.56 -9.41
CA LEU A 130 -3.53 19.11 -10.76
C LEU A 130 -4.80 19.92 -11.03
N ASP A 131 -4.63 21.23 -11.16
CA ASP A 131 -5.69 22.20 -11.43
C ASP A 131 -5.70 22.55 -12.92
N PHE A 132 -6.85 22.39 -13.59
CA PHE A 132 -7.03 22.81 -14.99
C PHE A 132 -7.59 24.22 -15.07
N HIS A 133 -7.03 25.03 -15.98
CA HIS A 133 -7.44 26.41 -16.31
C HIS A 133 -7.42 27.40 -15.15
N SER A 134 -6.89 27.02 -14.00
CA SER A 134 -6.81 27.87 -12.82
C SER A 134 -5.68 27.44 -11.89
N ALA A 135 -5.30 28.31 -10.99
CA ALA A 135 -4.43 28.03 -9.86
C ALA A 135 -5.07 28.56 -8.58
N ILE A 136 -4.92 27.85 -7.47
CA ILE A 136 -5.27 28.36 -6.15
C ILE A 136 -4.01 28.93 -5.50
N LEU A 137 -4.05 30.22 -5.15
CA LEU A 137 -2.98 30.88 -4.40
C LEU A 137 -3.39 31.07 -2.94
N PRO A 138 -2.47 30.85 -1.97
CA PRO A 138 -2.74 31.18 -0.58
C PRO A 138 -2.93 32.68 -0.40
N LEU A 139 -3.77 33.07 0.56
CA LEU A 139 -3.90 34.46 1.00
C LEU A 139 -2.56 34.95 1.58
N SER A 140 -2.12 36.14 1.17
CA SER A 140 -0.94 36.79 1.74
C SER A 140 -1.19 37.14 3.21
N ARG A 141 -0.17 36.95 4.07
CA ARG A 141 -0.27 37.20 5.53
C ARG A 141 -0.54 38.66 5.93
N GLU A 142 -0.62 39.60 4.99
CA GLU A 142 -0.68 41.04 5.26
C GLU A 142 -2.06 41.69 5.14
N GLU A 143 -3.11 40.95 4.73
CA GLU A 143 -4.46 41.51 4.66
C GLU A 143 -5.25 41.20 5.95
N ASN A 144 -5.66 42.26 6.63
CA ASN A 144 -6.35 42.24 7.93
C ASN A 144 -7.55 41.27 7.93
N VAL A 145 -7.44 40.25 8.78
CA VAL A 145 -8.41 39.17 8.98
C VAL A 145 -9.67 39.70 9.67
N SER A 146 -10.70 39.93 8.87
CA SER A 146 -12.09 40.03 9.31
C SER A 146 -12.97 39.78 8.09
N GLN A 147 -13.66 38.63 8.09
CA GLN A 147 -14.53 38.04 7.06
C GLN A 147 -13.91 36.80 6.42
N THR A 148 -14.74 35.75 6.33
CA THR A 148 -14.50 34.46 5.65
C THR A 148 -13.88 34.66 4.27
N THR A 149 -12.55 34.63 4.19
CA THR A 149 -11.81 34.84 2.95
C THR A 149 -11.52 33.50 2.29
N THR A 150 -12.24 33.23 1.20
CA THR A 150 -11.98 32.13 0.28
C THR A 150 -10.57 32.27 -0.33
N PRO A 151 -9.84 31.17 -0.54
CA PRO A 151 -8.60 31.16 -1.32
C PRO A 151 -8.79 31.87 -2.66
N HIS A 152 -7.82 32.68 -3.10
CA HIS A 152 -7.90 33.36 -4.38
C HIS A 152 -7.61 32.35 -5.51
N GLN A 153 -8.65 32.00 -6.26
CA GLN A 153 -8.51 31.29 -7.53
C GLN A 153 -8.11 32.29 -8.62
N VAL A 154 -6.99 32.04 -9.27
CA VAL A 154 -6.53 32.81 -10.43
C VAL A 154 -6.83 31.99 -11.66
N GLU A 155 -7.67 32.51 -12.55
CA GLU A 155 -7.93 31.88 -13.85
C GLU A 155 -6.70 32.00 -14.74
N HIS A 156 -6.33 30.88 -15.35
CA HIS A 156 -5.23 30.78 -16.31
C HIS A 156 -5.67 29.82 -17.43
N LEU A 157 -6.56 30.31 -18.29
CA LEU A 157 -7.21 29.52 -19.34
C LEU A 157 -6.19 28.83 -20.23
N GLY A 158 -6.43 27.55 -20.52
CA GLY A 158 -5.52 26.71 -21.30
C GLY A 158 -4.33 26.09 -20.54
N TRP A 159 -4.12 26.44 -19.27
CA TRP A 159 -2.98 25.94 -18.49
C TRP A 159 -3.34 24.84 -17.49
N ALA A 160 -2.31 24.16 -17.00
CA ALA A 160 -2.40 23.25 -15.86
C ALA A 160 -1.38 23.65 -14.78
N ASN A 161 -1.81 23.63 -13.52
CA ASN A 161 -0.97 23.95 -12.37
C ASN A 161 -0.94 22.78 -11.40
N LEU A 162 0.22 22.50 -10.82
CA LEU A 162 0.42 21.41 -9.86
C LEU A 162 0.77 21.97 -8.48
N ALA A 163 -0.12 21.76 -7.51
CA ALA A 163 0.17 21.98 -6.10
C ALA A 163 0.60 20.67 -5.45
N THR A 164 1.62 20.72 -4.59
CA THR A 164 2.06 19.55 -3.81
C THR A 164 2.12 19.87 -2.32
N ARG A 165 1.75 18.90 -1.48
CA ARG A 165 1.82 19.02 -0.02
C ARG A 165 1.99 17.67 0.66
N LEU A 166 2.85 17.60 1.68
CA LEU A 166 2.98 16.44 2.55
C LEU A 166 1.83 16.41 3.56
N ILE A 167 1.29 15.23 3.80
CA ILE A 167 0.33 15.00 4.87
C ILE A 167 1.08 14.90 6.19
N LYS A 168 0.67 15.71 7.17
CA LYS A 168 1.36 15.83 8.47
C LYS A 168 0.37 15.60 9.60
N THR A 169 0.24 14.35 10.03
CA THR A 169 -0.58 13.92 11.17
C THR A 169 0.08 14.26 12.52
N PRO A 170 -0.62 14.12 13.66
CA PRO A 170 0.01 14.27 14.97
C PRO A 170 1.22 13.32 15.16
N ASP A 171 1.15 12.10 14.65
CA ASP A 171 2.28 11.15 14.67
C ASP A 171 3.45 11.58 13.77
N TYR A 172 3.21 12.33 12.67
CA TYR A 172 4.27 12.99 11.90
C TYR A 172 5.08 13.96 12.75
N TYR A 173 4.39 14.80 13.52
CA TYR A 173 5.05 15.77 14.37
C TYR A 173 5.80 15.13 15.54
N ALA A 174 5.26 14.04 16.10
CA ALA A 174 5.97 13.26 17.11
C ALA A 174 7.28 12.66 16.54
N ASP A 175 7.22 12.04 15.36
CA ASP A 175 8.39 11.47 14.68
C ASP A 175 9.43 12.56 14.34
N LEU A 176 9.00 13.65 13.71
CA LEU A 176 9.87 14.80 13.39
C LEU A 176 10.57 15.35 14.64
N ALA A 177 9.82 15.52 15.73
CA ALA A 177 10.35 16.07 16.97
C ALA A 177 11.39 15.14 17.61
N LEU A 178 11.10 13.83 17.66
CA LEU A 178 12.05 12.84 18.16
C LEU A 178 13.32 12.83 17.31
N GLU A 179 13.20 12.88 15.98
CA GLU A 179 14.35 12.82 15.08
C GLU A 179 15.22 14.08 15.16
N THR A 180 14.61 15.27 15.21
CA THR A 180 15.32 16.54 15.03
C THR A 180 15.66 17.28 16.33
N ASN A 181 14.92 17.04 17.42
CA ASN A 181 15.05 17.83 18.63
C ASN A 181 15.90 17.11 19.69
N GLN A 182 17.08 17.67 19.99
CA GLN A 182 18.04 17.12 20.94
C GLN A 182 17.49 16.93 22.37
N ARG A 183 16.41 17.64 22.75
CA ARG A 183 15.80 17.53 24.08
C ARG A 183 15.34 16.09 24.41
N TYR A 184 14.99 15.31 23.39
CA TYR A 184 14.43 13.97 23.55
C TYR A 184 15.49 12.87 23.62
N GLN A 185 16.71 13.13 23.15
CA GLN A 185 17.79 12.14 23.08
C GLN A 185 18.18 11.56 24.45
N ASN A 186 17.91 12.30 25.54
CA ASN A 186 18.17 11.88 26.91
C ASN A 186 17.03 11.04 27.51
N TRP A 187 15.97 10.73 26.76
CA TRP A 187 14.90 9.87 27.24
C TRP A 187 15.41 8.46 27.57
N PRO A 188 15.03 7.89 28.73
CA PRO A 188 15.23 6.46 28.97
C PRO A 188 14.56 5.66 27.85
N ASN A 189 15.31 4.72 27.25
CA ASN A 189 14.86 3.95 26.09
C ASN A 189 14.46 4.82 24.88
N TYR A 190 15.15 5.95 24.67
CA TYR A 190 14.95 6.84 23.52
C TYR A 190 14.86 6.09 22.19
N THR A 191 15.79 5.16 21.92
CA THR A 191 15.80 4.33 20.70
C THR A 191 14.54 3.48 20.49
N GLN A 192 13.84 3.11 21.57
CA GLN A 192 12.56 2.37 21.52
C GLN A 192 11.36 3.31 21.30
N SER A 193 11.55 4.61 21.51
CA SER A 193 10.53 5.65 21.32
C SER A 193 10.60 6.26 19.92
N MET A 194 11.76 6.26 19.27
CA MET A 194 11.89 6.64 17.86
C MET A 194 11.07 5.70 16.96
N PHE A 195 10.52 6.25 15.88
CA PHE A 195 9.92 5.46 14.82
C PHE A 195 11.01 4.95 13.89
N LYS A 196 10.86 3.71 13.42
CA LYS A 196 11.78 3.08 12.48
C LYS A 196 11.00 2.44 11.36
N ASP A 197 11.59 2.47 10.17
CA ASP A 197 11.02 1.82 9.00
C ASP A 197 10.83 0.31 9.21
N ALA A 198 9.65 -0.16 8.83
CA ALA A 198 9.12 -1.49 9.08
C ALA A 198 8.35 -1.93 7.82
N ALA A 199 9.10 -2.20 6.74
CA ALA A 199 8.61 -2.52 5.40
C ALA A 199 7.61 -1.49 4.83
N LEU A 200 6.31 -1.65 5.12
CA LEU A 200 5.20 -0.80 4.66
C LEU A 200 4.80 0.30 5.65
N THR A 201 5.33 0.31 6.87
CA THR A 201 4.97 1.26 7.93
C THR A 201 6.20 1.76 8.70
N ARG A 202 5.99 2.65 9.66
CA ARG A 202 6.96 3.09 10.66
C ARG A 202 6.45 2.82 12.05
N LEU A 203 7.26 2.13 12.84
CA LEU A 203 6.87 1.67 14.18
C LEU A 203 7.82 2.18 15.24
N SER A 204 7.23 2.56 16.36
CA SER A 204 7.87 2.84 17.64
C SER A 204 7.39 1.81 18.66
N ILE A 205 8.32 1.15 19.36
CA ILE A 205 8.00 0.15 20.38
C ILE A 205 7.16 0.79 21.51
N ASN A 206 7.44 2.05 21.84
CA ASN A 206 6.78 2.75 22.94
C ASN A 206 5.59 3.59 22.50
N LEU A 207 5.59 4.15 21.28
CA LEU A 207 4.54 5.07 20.83
C LEU A 207 3.50 4.44 19.91
N GLY A 208 3.81 3.33 19.24
CA GLY A 208 2.93 2.69 18.27
C GLY A 208 3.34 2.95 16.82
N GLY A 209 2.40 3.03 15.88
CA GLY A 209 2.69 3.18 14.46
C GLY A 209 2.27 4.51 13.86
N ARG A 210 2.99 4.95 12.83
CA ARG A 210 2.65 6.15 12.03
C ARG A 210 1.37 5.90 11.23
N ASN A 211 0.54 6.93 11.05
CA ASN A 211 -0.59 6.95 10.11
C ASN A 211 -0.21 7.76 8.87
N TYR A 212 0.23 7.08 7.80
CA TYR A 212 0.78 7.78 6.63
C TYR A 212 -0.25 8.48 5.75
N LEU A 213 -1.50 7.98 5.72
CA LEU A 213 -2.56 8.49 4.84
C LEU A 213 -2.10 8.61 3.38
N ASN A 214 -1.39 7.60 2.88
CA ASN A 214 -0.68 7.67 1.61
C ASN A 214 -1.30 6.81 0.50
N THR A 215 -2.45 6.16 0.74
CA THR A 215 -2.95 5.11 -0.16
C THR A 215 -4.04 5.59 -1.09
N ALA A 216 -5.18 6.07 -0.57
CA ALA A 216 -6.32 6.36 -1.43
C ALA A 216 -7.15 7.58 -1.04
N TRP A 217 -8.04 7.92 -1.95
CA TRP A 217 -8.98 9.03 -1.86
C TRP A 217 -10.41 8.49 -1.77
N LEU A 218 -11.26 9.16 -1.00
CA LEU A 218 -12.72 8.98 -1.05
C LEU A 218 -13.38 10.34 -1.26
N PRO A 219 -13.81 10.67 -2.49
CA PRO A 219 -14.58 11.88 -2.74
C PRO A 219 -15.98 11.75 -2.13
N LEU A 220 -16.42 12.77 -1.40
CA LEU A 220 -17.76 12.87 -0.85
C LEU A 220 -18.54 13.89 -1.68
N LYS A 221 -19.50 13.40 -2.46
CA LYS A 221 -20.33 14.20 -3.38
C LYS A 221 -21.80 14.03 -3.02
N PRO A 222 -22.31 14.72 -1.97
CA PRO A 222 -23.67 14.51 -1.51
C PRO A 222 -24.67 14.97 -2.57
N LYS A 223 -25.70 14.16 -2.87
CA LYS A 223 -26.68 14.45 -3.91
C LYS A 223 -27.46 15.76 -3.70
N ASN A 224 -27.62 16.14 -2.42
CA ASN A 224 -28.37 17.33 -2.01
C ASN A 224 -27.46 18.56 -1.77
N SER A 225 -26.16 18.45 -2.04
CA SER A 225 -25.18 19.52 -1.87
C SER A 225 -24.41 19.75 -3.16
N LYS A 226 -23.94 20.97 -3.37
CA LYS A 226 -22.97 21.27 -4.44
C LYS A 226 -21.53 21.22 -3.94
N ARG A 227 -21.33 21.05 -2.62
CA ARG A 227 -20.01 21.01 -2.00
C ARG A 227 -19.45 19.61 -2.13
N GLU A 228 -18.32 19.50 -2.78
CA GLU A 228 -17.55 18.26 -2.86
C GLU A 228 -16.47 18.30 -1.77
N ARG A 229 -16.35 17.21 -1.01
CA ARG A 229 -15.34 17.04 0.04
C ARG A 229 -14.47 15.85 -0.29
N LEU A 230 -13.37 15.69 0.44
CA LEU A 230 -12.39 14.66 0.13
C LEU A 230 -11.81 14.07 1.42
N LEU A 231 -11.82 12.74 1.51
CA LEU A 231 -11.09 12.01 2.53
C LEU A 231 -9.82 11.40 1.93
N VAL A 232 -8.78 11.31 2.74
CA VAL A 232 -7.57 10.54 2.48
C VAL A 232 -7.51 9.34 3.44
N THR A 233 -7.10 8.19 2.91
CA THR A 233 -7.26 6.89 3.58
C THR A 233 -5.99 6.06 3.53
N TRP A 234 -5.91 5.10 4.45
CA TRP A 234 -4.87 4.07 4.54
C TRP A 234 -5.38 2.87 5.33
N ASP A 235 -4.97 1.65 4.97
CA ASP A 235 -5.44 0.41 5.60
C ASP A 235 -5.01 0.25 7.07
N ALA A 236 -3.98 0.98 7.48
CA ALA A 236 -3.34 0.84 8.78
C ALA A 236 -3.57 2.05 9.71
N GLY A 237 -4.54 2.92 9.38
CA GLY A 237 -4.84 4.11 10.17
C GLY A 237 -6.28 4.61 10.05
N ARG A 238 -6.61 5.65 10.82
CA ARG A 238 -7.89 6.36 10.72
C ARG A 238 -7.88 7.27 9.50
N PRO A 239 -8.89 7.29 8.62
CA PRO A 239 -8.98 8.28 7.56
C PRO A 239 -9.10 9.70 8.08
N TYR A 240 -8.73 10.67 7.25
CA TYR A 240 -8.89 12.09 7.54
C TYR A 240 -9.62 12.80 6.41
N GLU A 241 -10.46 13.75 6.78
CA GLU A 241 -10.92 14.78 5.87
C GLU A 241 -9.78 15.76 5.59
N ILE A 242 -9.66 16.15 4.31
CA ILE A 242 -8.73 17.20 3.88
C ILE A 242 -9.50 18.39 3.31
N ASP A 243 -8.93 19.58 3.46
CA ASP A 243 -9.40 20.74 2.73
C ASP A 243 -8.86 20.67 1.29
N PRO A 244 -9.69 20.48 0.27
CA PRO A 244 -9.22 20.32 -1.10
C PRO A 244 -8.59 21.60 -1.65
N CYS A 245 -8.85 22.76 -1.05
CA CYS A 245 -8.23 24.03 -1.42
C CYS A 245 -6.83 24.16 -0.83
N SER A 246 -6.65 23.88 0.46
CA SER A 246 -5.38 24.12 1.16
C SER A 246 -4.49 22.90 1.35
N LEU A 247 -5.04 21.72 1.09
CA LEU A 247 -4.42 20.41 1.22
C LEU A 247 -4.02 20.04 2.66
N VAL A 248 -4.56 20.75 3.67
CA VAL A 248 -4.35 20.42 5.10
C VAL A 248 -5.37 19.41 5.60
N LEU A 249 -4.99 18.70 6.66
CA LEU A 249 -5.91 17.84 7.41
C LEU A 249 -6.91 18.70 8.19
N VAL A 250 -8.19 18.34 8.11
CA VAL A 250 -9.28 19.06 8.77
C VAL A 250 -9.68 18.33 10.05
N ALA A 251 -10.18 17.10 9.94
CA ALA A 251 -10.55 16.26 11.07
C ALA A 251 -10.50 14.76 10.70
N PRO A 252 -10.25 13.85 11.65
CA PRO A 252 -10.32 12.41 11.40
C PRO A 252 -11.77 11.94 11.21
N VAL A 253 -11.94 10.79 10.55
CA VAL A 253 -13.18 10.01 10.63
C VAL A 253 -13.17 9.26 11.97
N GLY A 254 -14.02 9.69 12.91
CA GLY A 254 -14.06 9.13 14.26
C GLY A 254 -12.97 9.67 15.19
N LEU A 255 -13.33 9.81 16.47
CA LEU A 255 -12.39 10.12 17.55
C LEU A 255 -11.53 8.90 17.91
N HIS A 256 -10.43 9.07 18.62
CA HIS A 256 -9.53 7.97 18.99
C HIS A 256 -10.26 6.85 19.73
N LYS A 257 -11.16 7.21 20.65
CA LYS A 257 -12.02 6.29 21.41
C LYS A 257 -12.99 5.49 20.54
N ASP A 258 -13.23 5.93 19.31
CA ASP A 258 -14.17 5.27 18.42
C ASP A 258 -13.60 4.02 17.77
N TRP A 259 -12.27 3.90 17.73
CA TRP A 259 -11.53 2.87 17.03
C TRP A 259 -10.93 1.85 17.99
N GLN A 260 -10.92 0.60 17.57
CA GLN A 260 -10.24 -0.50 18.26
C GLN A 260 -8.86 -0.71 17.60
N PRO A 261 -7.78 -0.82 18.39
CA PRO A 261 -6.47 -1.21 17.89
C PRO A 261 -6.53 -2.55 17.17
N THR A 262 -5.78 -2.71 16.08
CA THR A 262 -5.63 -3.99 15.37
C THR A 262 -5.23 -5.10 16.33
N PHE A 263 -4.40 -4.78 17.33
CA PHE A 263 -3.93 -5.75 18.30
C PHE A 263 -3.82 -5.11 19.71
N ASP A 264 -4.38 -5.79 20.71
CA ASP A 264 -4.40 -5.32 22.11
C ASP A 264 -3.12 -5.71 22.86
N LEU A 265 -2.03 -4.97 22.58
CA LEU A 265 -0.74 -5.11 23.27
C LEU A 265 -0.87 -4.84 24.78
N THR A 266 -1.66 -3.84 25.15
CA THR A 266 -1.79 -3.38 26.54
C THR A 266 -2.49 -4.42 27.40
N GLY A 267 -3.59 -5.00 26.93
CA GLY A 267 -4.31 -6.08 27.61
C GLY A 267 -3.43 -7.32 27.80
N LEU A 268 -2.58 -7.64 26.81
CA LEU A 268 -1.59 -8.71 26.93
C LEU A 268 -0.53 -8.40 27.99
N ALA A 269 0.15 -7.26 27.87
CA ALA A 269 1.23 -6.88 28.76
C ALA A 269 0.76 -6.89 30.22
N ARG A 270 -0.43 -6.37 30.49
CA ARG A 270 -1.06 -6.38 31.81
C ARG A 270 -1.31 -7.79 32.34
N ARG A 271 -1.75 -8.73 31.50
CA ARG A 271 -1.95 -10.13 31.91
C ARG A 271 -0.63 -10.86 32.15
N LEU A 272 0.39 -10.62 31.32
CA LEU A 272 1.71 -11.24 31.46
C LEU A 272 2.47 -10.71 32.68
N GLN A 273 2.32 -9.44 33.02
CA GLN A 273 2.94 -8.86 34.22
C GLN A 273 2.39 -9.44 35.53
N ASN A 274 1.15 -9.89 35.53
CA ASN A 274 0.55 -10.57 36.68
C ASN A 274 1.08 -12.00 36.87
N LEU A 275 1.94 -12.52 35.96
CA LEU A 275 2.58 -13.83 36.10
C LEU A 275 3.94 -13.72 36.84
N PRO A 276 4.21 -14.59 37.83
CA PRO A 276 5.47 -14.57 38.58
C PRO A 276 6.69 -14.74 37.66
N GLY A 277 7.66 -13.82 37.76
CA GLY A 277 8.92 -13.88 37.00
C GLY A 277 8.90 -13.23 35.62
N LEU A 278 7.74 -12.78 35.12
CA LEU A 278 7.59 -12.11 33.81
C LEU A 278 7.33 -10.60 33.91
N SER A 279 7.19 -10.06 35.12
CA SER A 279 6.86 -8.65 35.39
C SER A 279 7.84 -7.63 34.77
N ASN A 280 9.12 -8.01 34.64
CA ASN A 280 10.19 -7.13 34.14
C ASN A 280 10.55 -7.38 32.67
N LEU A 281 9.91 -8.38 32.03
CA LEU A 281 10.20 -8.77 30.64
C LEU A 281 9.34 -8.01 29.62
N PHE A 282 8.19 -7.46 30.05
CA PHE A 282 7.27 -6.73 29.19
C PHE A 282 6.92 -5.40 29.86
N SER A 283 7.41 -4.28 29.32
CA SER A 283 6.95 -2.96 29.74
C SER A 283 5.49 -2.79 29.33
N ILE A 284 4.64 -2.23 30.20
CA ILE A 284 3.31 -1.77 29.77
C ILE A 284 3.58 -0.61 28.81
N THR A 285 3.40 -0.80 27.52
CA THR A 285 3.38 0.30 26.56
C THR A 285 1.96 0.41 26.05
N SER A 286 1.17 1.27 26.69
CA SER A 286 -0.04 1.80 26.06
C SER A 286 0.44 2.67 24.90
N HIS A 287 0.14 2.27 23.66
CA HIS A 287 0.55 3.05 22.49
C HIS A 287 -0.35 4.27 22.34
N VAL A 288 0.26 5.44 22.17
CA VAL A 288 -0.47 6.69 21.88
C VAL A 288 -0.91 6.75 20.42
N PHE A 289 -0.24 6.01 19.53
CA PHE A 289 -0.57 5.84 18.13
C PHE A 289 -0.85 4.37 17.82
N PRO A 290 -1.97 3.80 18.30
CA PRO A 290 -2.32 2.41 17.98
C PRO A 290 -2.50 2.22 16.47
N MET A 291 -1.99 1.11 15.95
CA MET A 291 -2.28 0.68 14.58
C MET A 291 -3.76 0.31 14.46
N ILE A 292 -4.42 0.78 13.41
CA ILE A 292 -5.85 0.55 13.16
C ILE A 292 -6.00 -0.21 11.86
N LEU A 293 -6.62 -1.38 11.87
CA LEU A 293 -6.94 -2.12 10.65
C LEU A 293 -8.27 -1.60 10.11
N SER A 294 -8.16 -0.77 9.08
CA SER A 294 -9.27 -0.13 8.36
C SER A 294 -9.20 -0.55 6.88
N SER A 295 -10.13 -0.05 6.08
CA SER A 295 -10.07 -0.11 4.62
C SER A 295 -9.42 1.15 4.06
N ALA A 296 -8.53 1.00 3.07
CA ALA A 296 -8.06 2.08 2.20
C ALA A 296 -9.15 2.52 1.23
N HIS A 297 -10.08 1.65 0.85
CA HIS A 297 -11.24 2.00 0.02
C HIS A 297 -12.56 1.87 0.78
N PRO A 298 -12.81 2.72 1.80
CA PRO A 298 -14.14 2.85 2.35
C PRO A 298 -15.11 3.36 1.29
N VAL A 299 -16.40 3.20 1.53
CA VAL A 299 -17.44 3.54 0.56
C VAL A 299 -18.34 4.66 1.07
N TYR A 300 -18.72 5.55 0.16
CA TYR A 300 -19.60 6.69 0.46
C TYR A 300 -20.96 6.47 -0.20
N ASP A 301 -22.04 6.71 0.57
CA ASP A 301 -23.39 6.77 0.04
C ASP A 301 -23.81 8.23 -0.18
N GLU A 302 -24.00 8.62 -1.44
CA GLU A 302 -24.38 9.99 -1.84
C GLU A 302 -25.80 10.41 -1.42
N TYR A 303 -26.68 9.45 -1.14
CA TYR A 303 -28.07 9.69 -0.75
C TYR A 303 -28.20 9.87 0.76
N GLU A 304 -27.48 9.05 1.53
CA GLU A 304 -27.45 9.12 2.99
C GLU A 304 -26.44 10.14 3.53
N ASP A 305 -25.53 10.63 2.68
CA ASP A 305 -24.36 11.44 3.06
C ASP A 305 -23.57 10.79 4.21
N ALA A 306 -23.23 9.52 4.00
CA ALA A 306 -22.59 8.69 5.01
C ALA A 306 -21.45 7.85 4.42
N VAL A 307 -20.38 7.70 5.19
CA VAL A 307 -19.26 6.82 4.88
C VAL A 307 -19.42 5.52 5.66
N TYR A 308 -19.31 4.40 4.97
CA TYR A 308 -19.20 3.09 5.57
C TYR A 308 -17.74 2.64 5.57
N ILE A 309 -17.26 2.24 6.75
CA ILE A 309 -15.87 1.85 6.96
C ILE A 309 -15.77 0.73 7.98
N ILE A 310 -14.78 -0.14 7.82
CA ILE A 310 -14.56 -1.26 8.74
C ILE A 310 -13.46 -0.95 9.76
N ASN A 311 -13.51 -1.68 10.87
CA ASN A 311 -12.42 -1.76 11.83
C ASN A 311 -12.24 -3.21 12.26
N GLY A 312 -11.11 -3.82 11.88
CA GLY A 312 -10.77 -5.19 12.24
C GLY A 312 -9.86 -5.27 13.47
N THR A 313 -10.00 -6.31 14.27
CA THR A 313 -9.03 -6.69 15.31
C THR A 313 -8.50 -8.08 15.01
N LYS A 314 -7.23 -8.32 15.33
CA LYS A 314 -6.54 -9.60 15.13
C LYS A 314 -6.12 -10.20 16.47
N SER A 315 -6.30 -11.51 16.61
CA SER A 315 -5.64 -12.30 17.66
C SER A 315 -4.18 -12.60 17.30
N PHE A 316 -3.38 -13.06 18.27
CA PHE A 316 -2.02 -13.55 17.95
C PHE A 316 -1.99 -14.63 16.89
N ASN A 317 -3.00 -15.51 16.87
CA ASN A 317 -3.00 -16.62 15.93
C ASN A 317 -3.20 -16.13 14.48
N SER A 318 -4.10 -15.17 14.26
CA SER A 318 -4.35 -14.58 12.94
C SER A 318 -3.26 -13.59 12.51
N LEU A 319 -2.61 -12.91 13.46
CA LEU A 319 -1.47 -12.04 13.20
C LEU A 319 -0.20 -12.81 12.82
N LEU A 320 0.12 -13.89 13.54
CA LEU A 320 1.38 -14.64 13.37
C LEU A 320 1.35 -15.68 12.26
N GLN A 321 0.20 -16.34 12.06
CA GLN A 321 0.00 -17.44 11.11
C GLN A 321 1.18 -18.44 11.05
N ILE A 322 1.68 -18.89 12.21
CA ILE A 322 2.90 -19.72 12.31
C ILE A 322 2.81 -20.98 11.45
N SER A 323 1.63 -21.60 11.34
CA SER A 323 1.43 -22.77 10.48
C SER A 323 1.76 -22.51 9.00
N ARG A 324 1.48 -21.30 8.48
CA ARG A 324 1.81 -20.90 7.11
C ARG A 324 3.25 -20.42 6.97
N LEU A 325 3.79 -19.76 7.99
CA LEU A 325 5.16 -19.25 8.02
C LEU A 325 6.20 -20.36 8.18
N ALA A 326 5.92 -21.37 9.00
CA ALA A 326 6.89 -22.38 9.41
C ALA A 326 7.57 -23.15 8.24
N PRO A 327 6.88 -23.56 7.16
CA PRO A 327 7.53 -24.24 6.05
C PRO A 327 8.60 -23.37 5.38
N TYR A 328 8.29 -22.11 5.11
CA TYR A 328 9.19 -21.17 4.44
C TYR A 328 10.35 -20.74 5.35
N PHE A 329 10.06 -20.45 6.62
CA PHE A 329 11.10 -20.10 7.60
C PHE A 329 12.10 -21.23 7.84
N LYS A 330 11.66 -22.49 7.90
CA LYS A 330 12.57 -23.64 8.04
C LYS A 330 13.52 -23.78 6.85
N LYS A 331 13.04 -23.49 5.64
CA LYS A 331 13.87 -23.47 4.44
C LYS A 331 14.92 -22.36 4.51
N GLY A 332 14.51 -21.15 4.88
CA GLY A 332 15.43 -20.03 5.10
C GLY A 332 16.49 -20.32 6.15
N PHE A 333 16.08 -20.92 7.27
CA PHE A 333 17.00 -21.33 8.33
C PHE A 333 18.03 -22.36 7.86
N LEU A 334 17.62 -23.33 7.03
CA LEU A 334 18.55 -24.27 6.38
C LEU A 334 19.58 -23.55 5.51
N GLN A 335 19.12 -22.64 4.65
CA GLN A 335 20.00 -21.89 3.77
C GLN A 335 20.96 -21.00 4.58
N PHE A 336 20.47 -20.38 5.64
CA PHE A 336 21.26 -19.59 6.57
C PHE A 336 22.37 -20.40 7.27
N LEU A 337 22.08 -21.65 7.67
CA LEU A 337 23.09 -22.55 8.23
C LEU A 337 24.16 -22.90 7.18
N ASN A 338 23.75 -23.18 5.94
CA ASN A 338 24.67 -23.51 4.84
C ASN A 338 25.61 -22.35 4.50
N LEU A 339 25.10 -21.10 4.46
CA LEU A 339 25.91 -19.89 4.23
C LEU A 339 27.03 -19.73 5.26
N ARG A 340 26.80 -20.17 6.51
CA ARG A 340 27.81 -20.12 7.59
C ARG A 340 28.83 -21.26 7.53
N ALA A 341 28.53 -22.35 6.83
CA ALA A 341 29.35 -23.56 6.83
C ALA A 341 30.50 -23.52 5.80
N ASN A 342 30.33 -22.85 4.65
CA ASN A 342 31.42 -22.44 3.72
C ASN A 342 30.85 -21.69 2.50
N PRO A 343 31.17 -20.40 2.28
CA PRO A 343 30.65 -19.64 1.13
C PRO A 343 31.23 -20.06 -0.24
N GLU A 344 32.36 -20.77 -0.26
CA GLU A 344 33.06 -21.14 -1.52
C GLU A 344 32.80 -22.59 -2.00
N GLN A 345 31.94 -23.37 -1.34
CA GLN A 345 31.65 -24.76 -1.76
C GLN A 345 30.39 -24.83 -2.63
N ASP A 346 30.60 -25.09 -3.93
CA ASP A 346 29.57 -25.54 -4.87
C ASP A 346 29.81 -27.05 -5.16
N PRO A 347 28.85 -27.96 -4.94
CA PRO A 347 27.45 -27.75 -4.57
C PRO A 347 27.22 -27.57 -3.06
N PRO A 348 26.05 -26.98 -2.66
CA PRO A 348 25.70 -26.83 -1.25
C PRO A 348 25.79 -28.18 -0.53
N ALA A 349 26.57 -28.22 0.55
CA ALA A 349 26.74 -29.44 1.34
C ALA A 349 25.37 -29.96 1.80
N LYS A 350 25.16 -31.29 1.70
CA LYS A 350 23.99 -31.93 2.32
C LYS A 350 23.94 -31.54 3.80
N ALA A 351 22.77 -31.11 4.27
CA ALA A 351 22.56 -30.68 5.66
C ALA A 351 23.23 -31.66 6.62
N SER A 352 24.19 -31.15 7.40
CA SER A 352 24.93 -31.97 8.35
C SER A 352 23.98 -32.55 9.39
N TRP A 353 24.40 -33.61 10.09
CA TRP A 353 23.58 -34.17 11.17
C TRP A 353 23.29 -33.11 12.26
N THR A 354 24.20 -32.18 12.51
CA THR A 354 23.98 -31.04 13.40
C THR A 354 22.92 -30.07 12.88
N ASP A 355 22.88 -29.79 11.57
CA ASP A 355 21.84 -28.94 10.97
C ASP A 355 20.46 -29.60 11.08
N GLN A 356 20.39 -30.92 10.91
CA GLN A 356 19.17 -31.68 11.10
C GLN A 356 18.68 -31.64 12.56
N ILE A 357 19.58 -31.67 13.54
CA ILE A 357 19.22 -31.46 14.96
C ILE A 357 18.69 -30.04 15.18
N LEU A 358 19.39 -29.02 14.68
CA LEU A 358 18.95 -27.62 14.83
C LEU A 358 17.58 -27.39 14.19
N LEU A 359 17.32 -27.98 13.02
CA LEU A 359 16.02 -27.95 12.38
C LEU A 359 14.93 -28.69 13.15
N ALA A 360 15.26 -29.84 13.74
CA ALA A 360 14.33 -30.59 14.58
C ALA A 360 13.96 -29.74 15.81
N LEU A 361 14.94 -29.10 16.45
CA LEU A 361 14.72 -28.17 17.56
C LEU A 361 13.87 -26.97 17.15
N LEU A 362 14.19 -26.32 16.03
CA LEU A 362 13.38 -25.22 15.48
C LEU A 362 11.94 -25.68 15.20
N SER A 363 11.78 -26.88 14.62
CA SER A 363 10.46 -27.45 14.35
C SER A 363 9.65 -27.68 15.62
N VAL A 364 10.29 -28.18 16.68
CA VAL A 364 9.66 -28.36 17.99
C VAL A 364 9.30 -27.01 18.60
N ILE A 365 10.17 -26.00 18.51
CA ILE A 365 9.91 -24.64 19.00
C ILE A 365 8.69 -24.05 18.28
N LEU A 366 8.66 -24.04 16.95
CA LEU A 366 7.55 -23.50 16.17
C LEU A 366 6.23 -24.23 16.48
N TRP A 367 6.28 -25.54 16.68
CA TRP A 367 5.11 -26.34 17.06
C TRP A 367 4.61 -26.01 18.47
N ILE A 368 5.51 -25.91 19.46
CA ILE A 368 5.16 -25.48 20.82
C ILE A 368 4.60 -24.06 20.81
N SER A 369 5.20 -23.14 20.06
CA SER A 369 4.73 -21.76 19.89
C SER A 369 3.33 -21.73 19.29
N GLN A 370 3.05 -22.51 18.23
CA GLN A 370 1.71 -22.61 17.65
C GLN A 370 0.68 -23.08 18.69
N ILE A 371 1.00 -24.13 19.47
CA ILE A 371 0.10 -24.64 20.52
C ILE A 371 -0.12 -23.57 21.59
N LEU A 372 0.96 -22.93 22.06
CA LEU A 372 0.90 -21.88 23.05
C LEU A 372 0.01 -20.72 22.59
N PHE A 373 0.25 -20.18 21.39
CA PHE A 373 -0.55 -19.06 20.88
C PHE A 373 -2.01 -19.44 20.59
N SER A 374 -2.26 -20.67 20.15
CA SER A 374 -3.64 -21.17 19.99
C SER A 374 -4.34 -21.25 21.34
N PHE A 375 -3.65 -21.73 22.38
CA PHE A 375 -4.17 -21.79 23.75
C PHE A 375 -4.39 -20.39 24.36
N LEU A 376 -3.44 -19.47 24.17
CA LEU A 376 -3.57 -18.08 24.60
C LEU A 376 -4.76 -17.39 23.91
N SER A 377 -4.89 -17.55 22.59
CA SER A 377 -6.02 -17.03 21.82
C SER A 377 -7.36 -17.61 22.29
N PHE A 378 -7.42 -18.92 22.58
CA PHE A 378 -8.61 -19.55 23.17
C PHE A 378 -9.02 -18.91 24.51
N LEU A 379 -8.05 -18.53 25.35
CA LEU A 379 -8.28 -17.80 26.60
C LEU A 379 -8.55 -16.29 26.40
N GLY A 380 -8.55 -15.81 25.15
CA GLY A 380 -8.62 -14.39 24.79
C GLY A 380 -7.42 -13.58 25.31
N ILE A 381 -6.27 -14.23 25.52
CA ILE A 381 -5.00 -13.58 25.87
C ILE A 381 -4.30 -13.23 24.55
N GLY A 382 -4.07 -11.93 24.32
CA GLY A 382 -3.51 -11.43 23.06
C GLY A 382 -4.55 -11.21 21.97
N GLY A 383 -5.67 -10.60 22.35
CA GLY A 383 -6.72 -10.15 21.42
C GLY A 383 -7.69 -11.25 20.97
N ARG A 384 -8.71 -10.82 20.24
CA ARG A 384 -9.68 -11.67 19.55
C ARG A 384 -9.89 -11.12 18.15
N ASP A 385 -10.27 -12.02 17.25
CA ASP A 385 -10.63 -11.66 15.89
C ASP A 385 -12.07 -11.13 15.86
N HIS A 386 -12.22 -9.86 15.49
CA HIS A 386 -13.52 -9.21 15.31
C HIS A 386 -13.47 -8.31 14.08
N LEU A 387 -14.61 -8.18 13.41
CA LEU A 387 -14.82 -7.26 12.31
C LEU A 387 -15.97 -6.32 12.68
N PHE A 388 -15.69 -5.03 12.75
CA PHE A 388 -16.71 -4.02 12.97
C PHE A 388 -17.00 -3.26 11.67
N LEU A 389 -18.25 -2.87 11.49
CA LEU A 389 -18.71 -1.93 10.46
C LEU A 389 -19.20 -0.66 11.16
N TYR A 390 -18.73 0.48 10.68
CA TYR A 390 -19.10 1.80 11.15
C TYR A 390 -19.81 2.57 10.04
N ARG A 391 -20.85 3.33 10.42
CA ARG A 391 -21.46 4.35 9.58
C ARG A 391 -21.12 5.73 10.16
N TRP A 392 -20.43 6.55 9.39
CA TRP A 392 -20.00 7.89 9.79
C TRP A 392 -20.72 8.94 8.96
N HIS A 393 -21.40 9.87 9.63
CA HIS A 393 -22.02 11.01 8.97
C HIS A 393 -21.06 12.19 8.95
N SER A 394 -21.04 12.87 7.80
CA SER A 394 -20.02 13.84 7.47
C SER A 394 -20.13 15.16 8.26
N ASP A 395 -21.21 15.34 9.02
CA ASP A 395 -21.54 16.50 9.86
C ASP A 395 -20.98 16.41 11.29
N GLN A 396 -20.44 15.26 11.70
CA GLN A 396 -19.90 15.01 13.03
C GLN A 396 -18.56 14.28 12.97
N THR A 397 -17.68 14.50 13.95
CA THR A 397 -16.35 13.86 13.99
C THR A 397 -16.47 12.49 14.63
N ALA A 398 -17.14 12.43 15.79
CA ALA A 398 -17.34 11.20 16.52
C ALA A 398 -18.28 10.24 15.78
N ILE A 399 -17.99 8.94 15.88
CA ILE A 399 -18.91 7.90 15.38
C ILE A 399 -19.93 7.61 16.48
N ASN A 400 -21.22 7.83 16.18
CA ASN A 400 -22.28 7.53 17.13
C ASN A 400 -22.24 6.04 17.54
N PRO A 401 -22.27 5.68 18.83
CA PRO A 401 -22.28 4.28 19.26
C PRO A 401 -23.41 3.42 18.66
N SER A 402 -24.55 4.01 18.28
CA SER A 402 -25.63 3.28 17.59
C SER A 402 -25.32 2.95 16.12
N GLU A 403 -24.24 3.53 15.58
CA GLU A 403 -23.78 3.40 14.20
C GLU A 403 -22.55 2.48 14.11
N LYS A 404 -22.42 1.56 15.08
CA LYS A 404 -21.35 0.57 15.17
C LYS A 404 -21.94 -0.82 15.32
N TRP A 405 -21.54 -1.72 14.44
CA TRP A 405 -21.99 -3.11 14.44
C TRP A 405 -20.82 -4.07 14.38
N GLU A 406 -20.94 -5.21 15.08
CA GLU A 406 -20.05 -6.35 14.89
C GLU A 406 -20.59 -7.21 13.74
N VAL A 407 -19.80 -7.36 12.68
CA VAL A 407 -20.13 -8.22 11.55
C VAL A 407 -19.79 -9.66 11.91
N VAL A 408 -20.78 -10.52 11.79
CA VAL A 408 -20.69 -11.95 12.11
C VAL A 408 -21.15 -12.79 10.93
N ASP A 409 -20.73 -14.05 10.90
CA ASP A 409 -21.22 -15.00 9.89
C ASP A 409 -22.70 -15.35 10.06
N GLU A 410 -23.24 -16.16 9.16
CA GLU A 410 -24.64 -16.58 9.19
C GLU A 410 -25.03 -17.33 10.49
N GLN A 411 -24.05 -17.96 11.16
CA GLN A 411 -24.19 -18.66 12.43
C GLN A 411 -23.99 -17.75 13.65
N GLY A 412 -23.64 -16.48 13.47
CA GLY A 412 -23.42 -15.50 14.54
C GLY A 412 -22.02 -15.53 15.16
N ARG A 413 -21.05 -16.17 14.50
CA ARG A 413 -19.65 -16.22 14.93
C ARG A 413 -18.87 -15.02 14.40
N PRO A 414 -17.88 -14.49 15.15
CA PRO A 414 -17.03 -13.40 14.68
C PRO A 414 -16.30 -13.78 13.38
N ILE A 415 -16.18 -12.80 12.48
CA ILE A 415 -15.38 -12.92 11.25
C ILE A 415 -13.96 -12.45 11.53
N ALA A 416 -12.98 -13.24 11.09
CA ALA A 416 -11.56 -12.90 11.14
C ALA A 416 -11.10 -12.43 9.76
N ILE A 417 -10.46 -11.26 9.69
CA ILE A 417 -9.75 -10.79 8.50
C ILE A 417 -8.31 -11.30 8.60
N TYR A 418 -7.96 -12.29 7.79
CA TYR A 418 -6.64 -12.92 7.83
C TYR A 418 -5.60 -12.09 7.07
N GLN A 419 -5.98 -11.50 5.96
CA GLN A 419 -5.13 -10.71 5.07
C GLN A 419 -5.30 -9.22 5.40
N SER A 420 -6.06 -8.48 4.60
CA SER A 420 -6.37 -7.05 4.81
C SER A 420 -7.83 -6.73 4.50
N GLY A 421 -8.31 -5.63 5.08
CA GLY A 421 -9.62 -5.06 4.77
C GLY A 421 -9.61 -4.11 3.57
N HIS A 422 -8.69 -4.31 2.61
CA HIS A 422 -8.25 -3.26 1.68
C HIS A 422 -9.39 -2.60 0.89
N GLN A 423 -10.22 -3.41 0.22
CA GLN A 423 -11.29 -2.91 -0.65
C GLN A 423 -12.69 -3.19 -0.08
N MET A 424 -13.57 -2.17 -0.14
CA MET A 424 -15.01 -2.31 0.05
C MET A 424 -15.77 -1.89 -1.22
N ALA A 425 -17.04 -2.29 -1.32
CA ALA A 425 -17.96 -1.78 -2.33
C ALA A 425 -19.37 -1.57 -1.76
N LEU A 426 -20.14 -0.71 -2.41
CA LEU A 426 -21.51 -0.38 -2.02
C LEU A 426 -22.46 -0.65 -3.18
N THR A 427 -23.63 -1.17 -2.84
CA THR A 427 -24.78 -1.30 -3.74
C THR A 427 -25.99 -0.64 -3.10
N ARG A 428 -27.09 -0.56 -3.85
CA ARG A 428 -28.36 -0.03 -3.38
C ARG A 428 -28.81 -0.74 -2.10
N ASP A 429 -28.67 -2.06 -2.03
CA ASP A 429 -29.18 -2.84 -0.89
C ASP A 429 -28.11 -3.50 -0.01
N TYR A 430 -26.83 -3.51 -0.42
CA TYR A 430 -25.76 -4.24 0.26
C TYR A 430 -24.46 -3.46 0.40
N ILE A 431 -23.72 -3.78 1.46
CA ILE A 431 -22.32 -3.38 1.66
C ILE A 431 -21.46 -4.63 1.49
N ILE A 432 -20.39 -4.52 0.70
CA ILE A 432 -19.46 -5.62 0.41
C ILE A 432 -18.14 -5.33 1.11
N ILE A 433 -17.67 -6.30 1.90
CA ILE A 433 -16.40 -6.28 2.61
C ILE A 433 -15.54 -7.43 2.09
N SER A 434 -14.26 -7.19 1.83
CA SER A 434 -13.33 -8.18 1.31
C SER A 434 -12.17 -8.43 2.28
N ASP A 435 -11.88 -9.70 2.58
CA ASP A 435 -10.58 -10.12 3.13
C ASP A 435 -9.57 -10.22 1.98
N SER A 436 -9.15 -9.04 1.53
CA SER A 436 -8.43 -8.79 0.28
C SER A 436 -7.04 -9.39 0.31
N SER A 437 -6.58 -9.94 -0.83
CA SER A 437 -5.28 -10.60 -0.94
C SER A 437 -4.15 -9.60 -1.04
N PHE A 438 -3.85 -9.04 0.12
CA PHE A 438 -2.76 -8.13 0.45
C PHE A 438 -2.44 -8.42 1.91
N LYS A 439 -1.31 -9.08 2.19
CA LYS A 439 -1.00 -9.52 3.55
C LYS A 439 -0.57 -8.36 4.44
N PHE A 440 -0.97 -8.45 5.70
CA PHE A 440 -0.39 -7.67 6.79
C PHE A 440 0.36 -8.65 7.71
N VAL A 441 1.67 -8.83 7.52
CA VAL A 441 2.45 -9.88 8.20
C VAL A 441 3.38 -9.35 9.29
N LEU A 442 3.73 -10.23 10.24
CA LEU A 442 4.72 -9.89 11.26
C LEU A 442 6.13 -9.66 10.67
N ALA A 443 6.45 -10.21 9.49
CA ALA A 443 7.72 -9.92 8.79
C ALA A 443 7.89 -8.43 8.50
N ASP A 444 6.80 -7.70 8.27
CA ASP A 444 6.83 -6.26 8.02
C ASP A 444 7.23 -5.49 9.28
N VAL A 445 7.01 -6.10 10.46
CA VAL A 445 7.07 -5.48 11.78
C VAL A 445 8.30 -5.93 12.58
N LEU A 446 8.76 -7.16 12.40
CA LEU A 446 9.81 -7.77 13.24
C LEU A 446 11.23 -7.22 13.04
N PRO A 447 11.73 -6.95 11.81
CA PRO A 447 13.08 -6.44 11.59
C PRO A 447 13.33 -5.08 12.27
N SER A 448 12.27 -4.27 12.44
CA SER A 448 12.33 -2.97 13.12
C SER A 448 12.15 -3.08 14.64
N LEU A 449 11.33 -4.03 15.12
CA LEU A 449 11.16 -4.34 16.55
C LEU A 449 12.37 -5.07 17.16
N LEU A 450 13.04 -5.93 16.38
CA LEU A 450 14.24 -6.63 16.78
C LEU A 450 15.47 -5.84 16.31
N ASN A 451 15.79 -4.77 17.04
CA ASN A 451 17.09 -4.12 16.90
C ASN A 451 18.18 -5.20 16.97
N PRO A 452 18.99 -5.40 15.90
CA PRO A 452 20.04 -6.42 15.88
C PRO A 452 20.99 -6.28 17.06
N GLN A 453 21.15 -5.07 17.61
CA GLN A 453 21.99 -4.81 18.79
C GLN A 453 21.39 -5.38 20.08
N ASP A 454 20.07 -5.26 20.30
CA ASP A 454 19.38 -5.77 21.49
C ASP A 454 19.18 -7.29 21.41
N LEU A 455 18.85 -7.79 20.20
CA LEU A 455 18.79 -9.21 19.95
C LEU A 455 20.19 -9.85 20.05
N ALA A 456 21.25 -9.23 19.52
CA ALA A 456 22.62 -9.71 19.69
C ALA A 456 23.09 -9.65 21.14
N LYS A 457 22.63 -8.70 21.95
CA LYS A 457 22.90 -8.64 23.41
C LYS A 457 22.21 -9.80 24.15
N ASN A 458 20.95 -10.07 23.84
CA ASN A 458 20.17 -11.17 24.44
C ASN A 458 20.63 -12.55 23.93
N ILE A 459 20.93 -12.68 22.64
CA ILE A 459 21.51 -13.89 22.05
C ILE A 459 22.95 -14.07 22.52
N ARG A 460 23.78 -13.02 22.66
CA ARG A 460 25.10 -13.16 23.33
C ARG A 460 24.92 -13.62 24.76
N SER A 461 23.89 -13.18 25.49
CA SER A 461 23.60 -13.73 26.83
C SER A 461 23.28 -15.23 26.76
N VAL A 462 22.42 -15.66 25.84
CA VAL A 462 22.03 -17.08 25.67
C VAL A 462 23.19 -17.94 25.12
N VAL A 463 23.95 -17.43 24.15
CA VAL A 463 25.13 -18.06 23.56
C VAL A 463 26.28 -18.08 24.55
N ASN A 464 26.50 -17.03 25.34
CA ASN A 464 27.46 -17.04 26.45
C ASN A 464 27.00 -18.00 27.55
N THR A 465 25.70 -18.16 27.77
CA THR A 465 25.15 -19.18 28.68
C THR A 465 25.37 -20.59 28.11
N ALA A 466 25.16 -20.80 26.82
CA ALA A 466 25.42 -22.08 26.13
C ALA A 466 26.93 -22.40 26.05
N ILE A 467 27.78 -21.39 25.85
CA ILE A 467 29.24 -21.48 25.91
C ILE A 467 29.69 -21.68 27.34
N GLN A 468 29.05 -21.07 28.34
CA GLN A 468 29.31 -21.35 29.76
C GLN A 468 28.91 -22.77 30.12
N ILE A 469 27.82 -23.31 29.58
CA ILE A 469 27.42 -24.72 29.74
C ILE A 469 28.46 -25.63 29.07
N LYS A 470 28.91 -25.30 27.85
CA LYS A 470 29.98 -25.99 27.12
C LYS A 470 31.32 -25.95 27.87
N ASN A 471 31.61 -24.83 28.52
CA ASN A 471 32.79 -24.61 29.35
C ASN A 471 32.64 -25.24 30.75
N LEU A 472 31.43 -25.39 31.28
CA LEU A 472 31.15 -26.10 32.55
C LEU A 472 31.40 -27.59 32.36
N THR A 473 30.97 -28.13 31.20
CA THR A 473 31.25 -29.52 30.83
C THR A 473 32.73 -29.79 30.56
N SER A 474 33.53 -28.75 30.27
CA SER A 474 34.98 -28.87 30.06
C SER A 474 35.85 -28.43 31.24
N LYS A 475 35.27 -27.87 32.32
CA LYS A 475 36.00 -27.33 33.50
C LYS A 475 35.76 -28.12 34.80
N LEU A 476 35.47 -29.42 34.70
CA LEU A 476 35.54 -30.34 35.85
C LEU A 476 36.99 -30.69 36.26
N SER A 477 37.98 -30.01 35.69
CA SER A 477 39.40 -30.20 35.98
C SER A 477 40.16 -28.88 35.79
N GLU A 478 40.19 -28.03 36.82
CA GLU A 478 41.28 -27.09 37.22
C GLU A 478 40.76 -25.84 37.98
N PRO A 479 41.60 -25.17 38.82
CA PRO A 479 41.16 -24.15 39.78
C PRO A 479 40.90 -22.76 39.18
N LEU A 480 40.00 -22.01 39.82
CA LEU A 480 39.49 -20.71 39.39
C LEU A 480 40.49 -19.54 39.53
N PRO A 481 40.54 -18.57 38.58
CA PRO A 481 41.19 -17.27 38.77
C PRO A 481 40.24 -16.17 39.28
N ILE A 482 40.83 -15.17 39.94
CA ILE A 482 40.20 -14.04 40.64
C ILE A 482 39.61 -13.02 39.63
N PRO A 483 38.42 -12.41 39.89
CA PRO A 483 37.78 -11.50 38.95
C PRO A 483 38.29 -10.05 39.09
N THR A 484 38.55 -9.41 37.94
CA THR A 484 38.67 -7.94 37.82
C THR A 484 37.34 -7.34 37.33
N PRO A 485 36.98 -6.11 37.76
CA PRO A 485 35.70 -5.50 37.43
C PRO A 485 35.61 -5.05 35.95
N PRO A 486 34.42 -5.12 35.32
CA PRO A 486 34.26 -4.78 33.91
C PRO A 486 34.33 -3.27 33.68
N LYS A 487 35.12 -2.85 32.67
CA LYS A 487 35.03 -1.52 32.08
C LYS A 487 33.75 -1.43 31.26
N VAL A 488 33.08 -0.27 31.34
CA VAL A 488 31.94 0.06 30.49
C VAL A 488 32.46 0.28 29.07
N GLU A 489 32.16 -0.66 28.17
CA GLU A 489 32.43 -0.52 26.73
C GLU A 489 31.31 0.28 26.06
N THR A 490 31.70 1.35 25.39
CA THR A 490 30.90 2.03 24.37
C THR A 490 30.58 1.02 23.27
N ILE A 491 29.30 0.82 22.97
CA ILE A 491 28.82 -0.19 22.02
C ILE A 491 29.33 0.16 20.62
N SER A 492 30.24 -0.66 20.08
CA SER A 492 30.65 -0.61 18.68
C SER A 492 29.52 -1.14 17.80
N GLU A 493 29.31 -0.49 16.64
CA GLU A 493 28.41 -0.96 15.60
C GLU A 493 28.73 -2.42 15.22
N LEU A 494 27.70 -3.24 15.03
CA LEU A 494 27.87 -4.62 14.56
C LEU A 494 28.49 -4.60 13.16
N PRO A 495 29.39 -5.55 12.82
CA PRO A 495 29.90 -5.70 11.45
C PRO A 495 28.73 -5.85 10.46
N GLU A 496 28.80 -5.19 9.29
CA GLU A 496 27.77 -5.25 8.25
C GLU A 496 27.36 -6.70 7.90
N ASP A 497 28.33 -7.63 7.87
CA ASP A 497 28.14 -9.06 7.61
C ASP A 497 27.15 -9.75 8.58
N PHE A 498 27.08 -9.29 9.83
CA PHE A 498 26.15 -9.84 10.82
C PHE A 498 24.72 -9.35 10.55
N ARG A 499 24.56 -8.06 10.23
CA ARG A 499 23.25 -7.47 9.93
C ARG A 499 22.65 -8.08 8.68
N SER A 500 23.43 -8.21 7.61
CA SER A 500 23.01 -8.84 6.34
C SER A 500 22.61 -10.30 6.53
N SER A 501 23.36 -11.06 7.33
CA SER A 501 23.03 -12.46 7.65
C SER A 501 21.68 -12.60 8.37
N TRP A 502 21.35 -11.72 9.31
CA TRP A 502 20.07 -11.77 10.04
C TRP A 502 18.90 -11.28 9.19
N GLN A 503 19.12 -10.23 8.42
CA GLN A 503 18.18 -9.75 7.42
C GLN A 503 17.82 -10.86 6.42
N PHE A 504 18.82 -11.62 5.95
CA PHE A 504 18.60 -12.83 5.15
C PHE A 504 17.64 -13.81 5.83
N LEU A 505 17.90 -14.19 7.08
CA LEU A 505 17.03 -15.11 7.80
C LEU A 505 15.60 -14.55 8.00
N PHE A 506 15.46 -13.25 8.27
CA PHE A 506 14.17 -12.61 8.49
C PHE A 506 13.34 -12.43 7.22
N SER A 507 13.95 -12.39 6.03
CA SER A 507 13.20 -12.43 4.77
C SER A 507 12.32 -13.69 4.64
N PHE A 508 12.68 -14.77 5.35
CA PHE A 508 11.90 -16.00 5.40
C PHE A 508 10.80 -16.03 6.48
N LEU A 509 10.59 -14.94 7.22
CA LEU A 509 9.42 -14.78 8.11
C LEU A 509 8.15 -14.41 7.33
N ASN A 510 7.97 -14.99 6.14
CA ASN A 510 6.90 -14.69 5.22
C ASN A 510 6.09 -15.96 4.90
N TYR A 511 4.92 -15.78 4.29
CA TYR A 511 4.07 -16.85 3.79
C TYR A 511 3.26 -16.38 2.59
N ALA A 512 2.98 -17.22 1.60
CA ALA A 512 2.18 -16.80 0.45
C ALA A 512 0.75 -16.41 0.85
N GLN A 513 0.17 -15.39 0.21
CA GLN A 513 -1.24 -15.00 0.35
C GLN A 513 -2.19 -16.17 -0.04
N THR A 514 -3.48 -16.06 0.27
CA THR A 514 -4.42 -17.12 -0.15
C THR A 514 -4.73 -17.03 -1.64
N PRO A 515 -4.89 -18.16 -2.36
CA PRO A 515 -5.22 -18.18 -3.80
C PRO A 515 -6.70 -17.88 -4.09
N TYR A 516 -7.38 -17.24 -3.13
CA TYR A 516 -8.78 -16.86 -3.16
C TYR A 516 -8.96 -15.62 -2.28
N THR A 517 -10.11 -14.97 -2.45
CA THR A 517 -10.55 -13.84 -1.62
C THR A 517 -11.92 -14.15 -1.03
N ASP A 518 -12.06 -13.95 0.28
CA ASP A 518 -13.34 -14.12 0.97
C ASP A 518 -14.12 -12.79 0.95
N ILE A 519 -15.36 -12.85 0.48
CA ILE A 519 -16.28 -11.71 0.31
C ILE A 519 -17.44 -11.86 1.28
N TYR A 520 -17.68 -10.81 2.06
CA TYR A 520 -18.78 -10.74 3.03
C TYR A 520 -19.78 -9.67 2.59
N VAL A 521 -21.04 -10.07 2.37
CA VAL A 521 -22.11 -9.20 1.88
C VAL A 521 -23.11 -8.94 2.99
N VAL A 522 -23.19 -7.68 3.44
CA VAL A 522 -24.04 -7.22 4.54
C VAL A 522 -25.29 -6.53 3.98
N PRO A 523 -26.52 -6.97 4.31
CA PRO A 523 -27.74 -6.27 3.91
C PRO A 523 -27.87 -4.92 4.62
N ARG A 524 -28.04 -3.84 3.87
CA ARG A 524 -28.24 -2.48 4.43
C ARG A 524 -29.52 -2.36 5.25
N SER A 525 -30.57 -3.08 4.85
CA SER A 525 -31.85 -3.12 5.59
C SER A 525 -31.69 -3.63 7.02
N ALA A 526 -30.68 -4.47 7.29
CA ALA A 526 -30.38 -4.95 8.64
C ALA A 526 -29.94 -3.80 9.56
N LEU A 527 -29.23 -2.79 9.03
CA LEU A 527 -28.74 -1.64 9.82
C LEU A 527 -29.90 -0.80 10.38
N ASN A 528 -30.94 -0.57 9.57
CA ASN A 528 -32.09 0.27 9.95
C ASN A 528 -33.07 -0.44 10.90
N SER A 529 -33.20 -1.76 10.79
CA SER A 529 -34.12 -2.56 11.65
C SER A 529 -33.73 -2.55 13.12
N ILE A 530 -32.46 -2.24 13.40
CA ILE A 530 -31.86 -2.33 14.73
C ILE A 530 -31.84 -0.97 15.44
N SER A 531 -31.82 0.14 14.70
CA SER A 531 -31.87 1.51 15.23
C SER A 531 -33.17 1.82 16.00
N GLY A 532 -34.27 1.11 15.70
CA GLY A 532 -35.59 1.31 16.31
C GLY A 532 -35.77 0.72 17.71
N SER A 533 -34.85 -0.12 18.22
CA SER A 533 -35.04 -0.86 19.48
C SER A 533 -34.31 -0.26 20.70
N VAL A 534 -33.68 0.90 20.60
CA VAL A 534 -32.82 1.47 21.66
C VAL A 534 -33.56 2.48 22.57
N ALA A 535 -34.89 2.60 22.44
CA ALA A 535 -35.70 3.44 23.31
C ALA A 535 -36.07 2.76 24.65
N SER A 536 -35.11 2.20 25.40
CA SER A 536 -35.20 2.02 26.85
C SER A 536 -33.96 1.32 27.45
N GLY A 537 -33.23 2.02 28.33
CA GLY A 537 -32.60 1.38 29.49
C GLY A 537 -31.07 1.36 29.57
N HIS A 538 -30.56 2.15 30.52
CA HIS A 538 -29.32 2.04 31.28
C HIS A 538 -27.94 2.31 30.62
N LEU A 539 -27.29 3.33 31.22
CA LEU A 539 -25.85 3.63 31.19
C LEU A 539 -25.01 2.39 31.56
N GLY A 540 -24.45 1.78 30.52
CA GLY A 540 -23.37 0.79 30.56
C GLY A 540 -22.89 0.64 29.12
N VAL A 541 -21.58 0.47 28.91
CA VAL A 541 -20.99 0.29 27.56
C VAL A 541 -21.66 -0.92 26.89
N SER A 542 -22.66 -0.68 26.06
CA SER A 542 -23.38 -1.72 25.33
C SER A 542 -22.45 -2.26 24.25
N SER A 543 -22.17 -3.56 24.28
CA SER A 543 -21.44 -4.21 23.18
C SER A 543 -22.12 -3.90 21.84
N PRO A 544 -21.35 -3.67 20.75
CA PRO A 544 -21.91 -3.40 19.44
C PRO A 544 -22.93 -4.47 19.05
N GLN A 545 -23.99 -4.05 18.36
CA GLN A 545 -25.01 -4.99 17.89
C GLN A 545 -24.44 -5.85 16.78
N LYS A 546 -24.86 -7.12 16.74
CA LYS A 546 -24.37 -8.09 15.74
C LYS A 546 -25.20 -8.04 14.46
N ILE A 547 -24.53 -7.95 13.31
CA ILE A 547 -25.15 -8.03 11.98
C ILE A 547 -24.56 -9.19 11.19
N LYS A 548 -25.43 -9.95 10.52
CA LYS A 548 -25.01 -11.13 9.76
C LYS A 548 -24.58 -10.74 8.35
N ALA A 549 -23.51 -11.35 7.87
CA ALA A 549 -23.06 -11.26 6.48
C ALA A 549 -23.23 -12.61 5.76
N HIS A 550 -23.59 -12.55 4.47
CA HIS A 550 -23.46 -13.68 3.57
C HIS A 550 -22.01 -13.84 3.14
N HIS A 551 -21.52 -15.08 3.07
CA HIS A 551 -20.13 -15.37 2.72
C HIS A 551 -20.05 -15.98 1.32
N PHE A 552 -19.17 -15.40 0.50
CA PHE A 552 -18.77 -15.94 -0.79
C PHE A 552 -17.25 -16.06 -0.82
N ARG A 553 -16.75 -17.02 -1.60
CA ARG A 553 -15.34 -17.14 -1.93
C ARG A 553 -15.16 -16.98 -3.43
N ILE A 554 -14.27 -16.09 -3.82
CA ILE A 554 -13.91 -15.85 -5.22
C ILE A 554 -12.47 -16.30 -5.48
N GLU A 555 -12.25 -16.91 -6.65
CA GLU A 555 -10.95 -17.41 -7.10
C GLU A 555 -10.73 -17.09 -8.61
N PRO A 556 -9.54 -16.64 -9.04
CA PRO A 556 -8.34 -16.40 -8.23
C PRO A 556 -8.48 -15.24 -7.24
N GLU A 557 -7.40 -14.94 -6.53
CA GLU A 557 -7.36 -13.88 -5.56
C GLU A 557 -7.35 -12.46 -6.15
N THR A 558 -7.83 -11.48 -5.38
CA THR A 558 -7.90 -10.08 -5.76
C THR A 558 -7.61 -9.13 -4.60
N ALA A 559 -7.06 -7.96 -4.93
CA ALA A 559 -7.03 -6.78 -4.05
C ALA A 559 -8.07 -5.72 -4.43
N HIS A 560 -8.44 -5.64 -5.71
CA HIS A 560 -9.25 -4.56 -6.27
C HIS A 560 -10.47 -5.07 -7.04
N PHE A 561 -11.63 -4.55 -6.66
CA PHE A 561 -12.88 -4.80 -7.35
C PHE A 561 -13.82 -3.60 -7.25
N LEU A 562 -14.79 -3.58 -8.15
CA LEU A 562 -15.90 -2.65 -8.21
C LEU A 562 -17.22 -3.41 -8.11
N ALA A 563 -18.30 -2.74 -7.72
CA ALA A 563 -19.64 -3.31 -7.76
C ALA A 563 -20.61 -2.38 -8.49
N ASN A 564 -21.53 -2.95 -9.28
CA ASN A 564 -22.66 -2.17 -9.78
C ASN A 564 -23.53 -1.72 -8.61
N TYR A 565 -23.90 -0.44 -8.57
CA TYR A 565 -24.77 0.04 -7.50
C TYR A 565 -26.14 -0.64 -7.56
N ASP A 566 -26.70 -0.83 -8.75
CA ASP A 566 -27.96 -1.54 -8.93
C ASP A 566 -27.77 -3.06 -8.88
N ASN A 567 -28.55 -3.71 -8.01
CA ASN A 567 -28.45 -5.13 -7.68
C ASN A 567 -29.82 -5.88 -7.76
N PRO A 568 -30.50 -5.87 -8.92
CA PRO A 568 -31.85 -6.44 -9.04
C PRO A 568 -31.87 -7.93 -8.68
N ASP A 569 -33.02 -8.40 -8.21
CA ASP A 569 -33.25 -9.78 -7.76
C ASP A 569 -32.30 -10.28 -6.66
N HIS A 570 -31.64 -9.39 -5.92
CA HIS A 570 -30.63 -9.70 -4.91
C HIS A 570 -29.36 -10.35 -5.50
N LYS A 571 -29.01 -9.96 -6.73
CA LYS A 571 -27.75 -10.34 -7.37
C LYS A 571 -26.77 -9.18 -7.32
N VAL A 572 -25.62 -9.41 -6.68
CA VAL A 572 -24.53 -8.44 -6.64
C VAL A 572 -23.56 -8.74 -7.79
N VAL A 573 -23.26 -7.74 -8.61
CA VAL A 573 -22.30 -7.86 -9.71
C VAL A 573 -20.98 -7.21 -9.29
N LEU A 574 -19.90 -7.97 -9.31
CA LEU A 574 -18.55 -7.49 -9.04
C LEU A 574 -17.70 -7.52 -10.31
N HIS A 575 -16.97 -6.43 -10.58
CA HIS A 575 -15.96 -6.34 -11.63
C HIS A 575 -14.58 -6.42 -10.97
N VAL A 576 -13.80 -7.45 -11.27
CA VAL A 576 -12.66 -7.87 -10.45
C VAL A 576 -11.39 -7.95 -11.29
N GLY A 577 -10.31 -7.36 -10.76
CA GLY A 577 -8.94 -7.60 -11.22
C GLY A 577 -8.26 -8.67 -10.37
N HIS A 578 -8.02 -9.85 -10.95
CA HIS A 578 -7.39 -10.98 -10.28
C HIS A 578 -5.87 -10.92 -10.40
N ILE A 579 -5.17 -11.06 -9.28
CA ILE A 579 -3.73 -10.82 -9.14
C ILE A 579 -2.99 -12.08 -8.64
N GLN A 580 -3.13 -13.18 -9.37
CA GLN A 580 -2.65 -14.48 -8.92
C GLN A 580 -1.12 -14.50 -8.69
N GLY A 581 -0.72 -14.82 -7.45
CA GLY A 581 0.66 -14.79 -6.98
C GLY A 581 1.32 -13.41 -7.13
N LEU A 582 0.55 -12.35 -6.89
CA LEU A 582 1.03 -10.99 -6.68
C LEU A 582 0.43 -10.47 -5.38
N ASP A 583 1.26 -10.32 -4.36
CA ASP A 583 0.88 -9.61 -3.13
C ASP A 583 1.47 -8.21 -3.15
N PRO A 584 0.66 -7.14 -3.03
CA PRO A 584 1.13 -5.75 -2.91
C PRO A 584 2.04 -5.46 -1.71
N ALA A 585 2.19 -6.38 -0.75
CA ALA A 585 3.14 -6.29 0.35
C ALA A 585 4.52 -6.88 0.03
N GLU A 586 4.65 -7.64 -1.06
CA GLU A 586 5.90 -8.29 -1.44
C GLU A 586 6.70 -7.46 -2.44
N PHE A 587 7.97 -7.27 -2.14
CA PHE A 587 8.88 -6.42 -2.91
C PHE A 587 10.25 -7.06 -3.07
N VAL A 588 11.00 -6.57 -4.05
CA VAL A 588 12.38 -6.94 -4.33
C VAL A 588 13.29 -6.48 -3.19
N ASN A 589 13.99 -7.43 -2.56
CA ASN A 589 15.05 -7.16 -1.59
C ASN A 589 16.42 -7.21 -2.27
N ARG A 590 17.43 -6.58 -1.65
CA ARG A 590 18.82 -6.64 -2.14
C ARG A 590 19.46 -8.02 -2.12
N ILE A 591 18.87 -8.94 -1.36
CA ILE A 591 19.35 -10.32 -1.25
C ILE A 591 18.66 -11.26 -2.23
N ASP A 592 17.65 -10.77 -2.98
CA ASP A 592 16.89 -11.60 -3.88
C ASP A 592 17.70 -11.93 -5.14
N GLU A 593 17.50 -13.12 -5.66
CA GLU A 593 18.02 -13.53 -6.96
C GLU A 593 16.86 -13.64 -7.95
N ALA A 594 17.07 -13.13 -9.15
CA ALA A 594 16.09 -13.24 -10.22
C ALA A 594 16.00 -14.69 -10.73
N VAL A 595 14.81 -15.09 -11.19
CA VAL A 595 14.57 -16.35 -11.88
C VAL A 595 15.19 -16.28 -13.28
N GLY A 596 16.21 -17.09 -13.55
CA GLY A 596 16.81 -17.22 -14.88
C GLY A 596 16.05 -18.19 -15.78
N HIS A 597 15.64 -19.33 -15.23
CA HIS A 597 14.87 -20.34 -15.95
C HIS A 597 14.04 -21.20 -15.01
N TYR A 598 12.80 -21.46 -15.40
CA TYR A 598 11.92 -22.43 -14.74
C TYR A 598 11.92 -23.77 -15.48
N CYS A 599 12.01 -24.89 -14.76
CA CYS A 599 11.94 -26.23 -15.31
C CYS A 599 10.58 -26.86 -14.97
N LEU A 600 9.75 -27.07 -16.00
CA LEU A 600 8.41 -27.64 -15.87
C LEU A 600 8.43 -29.06 -15.30
N ASP A 601 9.39 -29.89 -15.69
CA ASP A 601 9.46 -31.31 -15.32
C ASP A 601 9.78 -31.51 -13.83
N THR A 602 10.62 -30.64 -13.27
CA THR A 602 11.07 -30.72 -11.87
C THR A 602 10.33 -29.75 -10.95
N ASN A 603 9.54 -28.83 -11.50
CA ASN A 603 8.92 -27.71 -10.78
C ASN A 603 9.94 -26.90 -9.95
N THR A 604 11.10 -26.62 -10.55
CA THR A 604 12.20 -25.86 -9.93
C THR A 604 12.63 -24.69 -10.80
N ALA A 605 13.16 -23.64 -10.18
CA ALA A 605 13.73 -22.48 -10.85
C ALA A 605 15.24 -22.41 -10.60
N GLN A 606 15.98 -21.91 -11.59
CA GLN A 606 17.42 -21.64 -11.52
C GLN A 606 17.67 -20.13 -11.43
N PRO A 607 18.72 -19.70 -10.71
CA PRO A 607 19.07 -18.29 -10.60
C PRO A 607 19.47 -17.72 -11.98
N ALA A 608 19.21 -16.43 -12.16
CA ALA A 608 19.68 -15.67 -13.30
C ALA A 608 21.19 -15.40 -13.22
N PRO A 609 21.86 -15.10 -14.36
CA PRO A 609 23.24 -14.64 -14.35
C PRO A 609 23.43 -13.37 -13.51
N GLU A 610 24.63 -13.20 -12.95
CA GLU A 610 24.98 -12.11 -12.05
C GLU A 610 24.68 -10.71 -12.62
N ALA A 611 24.89 -10.49 -13.92
CA ALA A 611 24.56 -9.22 -14.56
C ALA A 611 23.06 -8.84 -14.45
N ILE A 612 22.16 -9.83 -14.48
CA ILE A 612 20.71 -9.60 -14.30
C ILE A 612 20.40 -9.30 -12.84
N ASN A 613 21.03 -10.02 -11.90
CA ASN A 613 20.89 -9.77 -10.46
C ASN A 613 21.36 -8.37 -10.08
N GLN A 614 22.47 -7.88 -10.65
CA GLN A 614 22.92 -6.49 -10.44
C GLN A 614 21.86 -5.45 -10.83
N HIS A 615 21.10 -5.70 -11.89
CA HIS A 615 19.99 -4.82 -12.28
C HIS A 615 18.78 -4.91 -11.34
N LEU A 616 18.51 -6.09 -10.77
CA LEU A 616 17.51 -6.30 -9.73
C LEU A 616 17.89 -5.58 -8.43
N HIS A 617 19.13 -5.75 -7.95
CA HIS A 617 19.63 -5.16 -6.71
C HIS A 617 19.72 -3.64 -6.75
N ALA A 618 19.80 -3.06 -7.95
CA ALA A 618 19.70 -1.63 -8.18
C ALA A 618 18.26 -1.09 -8.10
N ARG A 619 17.25 -1.95 -7.89
CA ARG A 619 15.82 -1.61 -7.79
C ARG A 619 15.16 -2.21 -6.55
N PRO A 620 15.74 -2.00 -5.36
CA PRO A 620 15.12 -2.48 -4.14
C PRO A 620 13.75 -1.83 -3.90
N GLY A 621 12.85 -2.55 -3.23
CA GLY A 621 11.55 -2.07 -2.79
C GLY A 621 10.46 -2.04 -3.87
N VAL A 622 10.80 -2.28 -5.14
CA VAL A 622 9.82 -2.40 -6.24
C VAL A 622 9.00 -3.68 -6.05
N LEU A 623 7.71 -3.66 -6.42
CA LEU A 623 6.88 -4.85 -6.44
C LEU A 623 7.52 -5.94 -7.31
N ALA A 624 7.39 -7.18 -6.85
CA ALA A 624 7.68 -8.32 -7.70
C ALA A 624 6.61 -8.47 -8.79
N ASN A 625 6.98 -9.10 -9.91
CA ASN A 625 5.99 -9.46 -10.93
C ASN A 625 5.01 -10.53 -10.41
N SER A 626 3.81 -10.59 -10.99
CA SER A 626 2.83 -11.64 -10.73
C SER A 626 3.31 -13.01 -11.22
N MET A 627 3.16 -14.04 -10.39
CA MET A 627 3.57 -15.42 -10.73
C MET A 627 2.67 -16.11 -11.78
N ALA A 628 1.53 -15.52 -12.10
CA ALA A 628 0.71 -15.86 -13.25
C ALA A 628 0.23 -14.57 -13.96
N PRO A 629 -0.18 -14.64 -15.24
CA PRO A 629 -0.87 -13.52 -15.89
C PRO A 629 -2.08 -13.08 -15.07
N ASN A 630 -2.25 -11.77 -14.87
CA ASN A 630 -3.44 -11.27 -14.19
C ASN A 630 -4.68 -11.48 -15.07
N GLN A 631 -5.86 -11.45 -14.46
CA GLN A 631 -7.11 -11.69 -15.19
C GLN A 631 -8.14 -10.64 -14.80
N ILE A 632 -8.99 -10.25 -15.75
CA ILE A 632 -10.15 -9.40 -15.47
C ILE A 632 -11.41 -10.27 -15.61
N GLY A 633 -12.32 -10.13 -14.65
CA GLY A 633 -13.55 -10.91 -14.66
C GLY A 633 -14.73 -10.21 -14.01
N VAL A 634 -15.91 -10.75 -14.30
CA VAL A 634 -17.17 -10.40 -13.64
C VAL A 634 -17.62 -11.58 -12.79
N TRP A 635 -18.05 -11.27 -11.57
CA TRP A 635 -18.73 -12.20 -10.67
C TRP A 635 -20.17 -11.76 -10.44
N ILE A 636 -21.10 -12.70 -10.47
CA ILE A 636 -22.49 -12.49 -10.10
C ILE A 636 -22.76 -13.32 -8.85
N LEU A 637 -22.97 -12.66 -7.72
CA LEU A 637 -23.25 -13.30 -6.43
C LEU A 637 -24.76 -13.32 -6.21
N ASP A 638 -25.38 -14.50 -6.24
CA ASP A 638 -26.81 -14.65 -6.00
C ASP A 638 -27.06 -14.90 -4.50
N LEU A 639 -27.61 -13.89 -3.82
CA LEU A 639 -27.82 -13.94 -2.37
C LEU A 639 -28.97 -14.86 -1.96
N LYS A 640 -29.88 -15.22 -2.88
CA LYS A 640 -30.99 -16.14 -2.59
C LYS A 640 -30.52 -17.59 -2.61
N THR A 641 -29.64 -17.92 -3.55
CA THR A 641 -29.14 -19.30 -3.73
C THR A 641 -27.81 -19.56 -3.03
N GLY A 642 -27.08 -18.50 -2.66
CA GLY A 642 -25.73 -18.57 -2.11
C GLY A 642 -24.68 -19.04 -3.13
N LYS A 643 -24.97 -18.92 -4.43
CA LYS A 643 -24.09 -19.39 -5.50
C LYS A 643 -23.46 -18.22 -6.26
N PRO A 644 -22.14 -18.23 -6.46
CA PRO A 644 -21.47 -17.32 -7.36
C PRO A 644 -21.44 -17.87 -8.79
N GLU A 645 -21.48 -16.97 -9.77
CA GLU A 645 -21.19 -17.21 -11.18
C GLU A 645 -20.02 -16.31 -11.60
N LYS A 646 -19.14 -16.81 -12.47
CA LYS A 646 -17.93 -16.10 -12.89
C LYS A 646 -17.78 -16.14 -14.41
N VAL A 647 -17.45 -15.01 -15.00
CA VAL A 647 -16.95 -14.90 -16.37
C VAL A 647 -15.60 -14.18 -16.33
N ILE A 648 -14.56 -14.82 -16.84
CA ILE A 648 -13.21 -14.24 -16.97
C ILE A 648 -13.02 -13.87 -18.44
N LEU A 649 -12.47 -12.69 -18.69
CA LEU A 649 -12.02 -12.30 -20.02
C LEU A 649 -10.90 -13.26 -20.47
N ALA A 650 -10.96 -13.72 -21.72
CA ALA A 650 -9.95 -14.63 -22.27
C ALA A 650 -8.53 -14.11 -22.00
N GLU A 651 -7.64 -15.04 -21.61
CA GLU A 651 -6.27 -14.72 -21.20
C GLU A 651 -5.56 -13.90 -22.27
N ASP A 652 -5.14 -12.70 -21.86
CA ASP A 652 -4.35 -11.77 -22.64
C ASP A 652 -3.12 -11.44 -21.79
N ASP A 653 -1.92 -11.51 -22.39
CA ASP A 653 -0.68 -11.26 -21.66
C ASP A 653 -0.44 -9.76 -21.39
N THR A 654 -1.39 -8.89 -21.75
CA THR A 654 -1.42 -7.46 -21.43
C THR A 654 -1.74 -7.16 -19.97
N PHE A 655 -2.43 -8.05 -19.24
CA PHE A 655 -2.76 -7.87 -17.83
C PHE A 655 -1.56 -8.25 -16.94
N GLN A 656 -0.50 -7.46 -16.98
CA GLN A 656 0.67 -7.65 -16.12
C GLN A 656 0.77 -6.53 -15.10
N LEU A 657 0.96 -6.91 -13.83
CA LEU A 657 0.96 -5.99 -12.69
C LEU A 657 -0.30 -5.12 -12.69
N LEU A 658 -1.46 -5.76 -12.81
CA LEU A 658 -2.78 -5.12 -12.75
C LEU A 658 -2.98 -4.51 -11.37
N ALA A 659 -3.04 -3.18 -11.29
CA ALA A 659 -3.04 -2.47 -10.00
C ALA A 659 -4.22 -1.53 -9.86
N PHE A 660 -4.29 -0.49 -10.69
CA PHE A 660 -5.21 0.63 -10.49
C PHE A 660 -6.28 0.70 -11.58
N PHE A 661 -7.41 1.32 -11.25
CA PHE A 661 -8.51 1.52 -12.18
C PHE A 661 -9.13 2.91 -12.05
N THR A 662 -9.86 3.32 -13.07
CA THR A 662 -10.72 4.49 -13.04
C THR A 662 -11.92 4.30 -13.97
N LEU A 663 -12.99 5.06 -13.76
CA LEU A 663 -14.20 5.02 -14.60
C LEU A 663 -14.92 6.36 -14.53
N ASN A 664 -15.87 6.58 -15.45
CA ASN A 664 -16.77 7.72 -15.35
C ASN A 664 -17.74 7.51 -14.18
N GLU A 665 -17.49 8.15 -13.04
CA GLU A 665 -18.34 8.04 -11.83
C GLU A 665 -19.83 8.36 -12.10
N LYS A 666 -20.16 9.11 -13.16
CA LYS A 666 -21.54 9.42 -13.58
C LYS A 666 -22.31 8.21 -14.11
N THR A 667 -21.65 7.11 -14.42
CA THR A 667 -22.25 5.85 -14.91
C THR A 667 -22.18 4.73 -13.88
N SER A 668 -21.95 5.05 -12.61
CA SER A 668 -21.67 4.08 -11.54
C SER A 668 -22.84 3.15 -11.17
N ASP A 669 -24.07 3.45 -11.61
CA ASP A 669 -25.22 2.59 -11.37
C ASP A 669 -25.09 1.21 -12.04
N GLN A 670 -24.62 1.20 -13.28
CA GLN A 670 -24.31 0.01 -14.08
C GLN A 670 -23.04 0.30 -14.88
N MET A 671 -21.95 -0.35 -14.49
CA MET A 671 -20.64 -0.11 -15.09
C MET A 671 -20.54 -0.79 -16.45
N SER A 672 -20.41 0.02 -17.51
CA SER A 672 -20.18 -0.48 -18.86
C SER A 672 -18.70 -0.52 -19.24
N ASP A 673 -17.90 0.45 -18.77
CA ASP A 673 -16.50 0.60 -19.15
C ASP A 673 -15.66 0.93 -17.93
N VAL A 674 -14.56 0.19 -17.75
CA VAL A 674 -13.56 0.45 -16.71
C VAL A 674 -12.19 0.53 -17.37
N TYR A 675 -11.44 1.55 -16.97
CA TYR A 675 -10.07 1.78 -17.43
C TYR A 675 -9.12 1.18 -16.40
N TRP A 676 -8.35 0.19 -16.82
CA TRP A 676 -7.39 -0.52 -15.99
C TRP A 676 -5.97 -0.13 -16.38
N ASN A 677 -5.15 0.13 -15.37
CA ASN A 677 -3.71 0.32 -15.52
C ASN A 677 -2.98 -0.98 -15.18
N CYS A 678 -2.09 -1.37 -16.08
CA CYS A 678 -1.20 -2.51 -15.94
C CYS A 678 0.25 -1.99 -15.89
N GLY A 679 1.00 -2.34 -14.85
CA GLY A 679 2.37 -1.88 -14.66
C GLY A 679 3.41 -2.57 -15.55
N GLY A 680 3.01 -3.60 -16.30
CA GLY A 680 3.86 -4.35 -17.22
C GLY A 680 4.57 -5.54 -16.56
N ALA A 681 5.46 -6.19 -17.29
CA ALA A 681 6.29 -7.29 -16.79
C ALA A 681 7.76 -7.02 -17.11
N TRP A 682 8.61 -7.11 -16.10
CA TRP A 682 10.03 -6.78 -16.22
C TRP A 682 10.89 -8.04 -16.08
N PRO A 683 11.83 -8.33 -16.99
CA PRO A 683 12.53 -9.63 -17.03
C PRO A 683 13.24 -10.04 -15.74
N ASN A 684 13.70 -9.08 -14.96
CA ASN A 684 14.47 -9.30 -13.75
C ASN A 684 13.63 -9.30 -12.46
N HIS A 685 12.33 -8.95 -12.48
CA HIS A 685 11.52 -8.72 -11.27
C HIS A 685 10.76 -9.96 -10.77
N HIS A 686 11.10 -11.15 -11.27
CA HIS A 686 10.68 -12.43 -10.69
C HIS A 686 11.79 -12.97 -9.82
N THR A 687 11.58 -13.07 -8.50
CA THR A 687 12.60 -13.56 -7.58
C THR A 687 12.41 -15.04 -7.26
N LEU A 688 13.51 -15.76 -6.97
CA LEU A 688 13.44 -17.15 -6.50
C LEU A 688 12.64 -17.27 -5.21
N ASN A 689 12.77 -16.29 -4.32
CA ASN A 689 12.02 -16.22 -3.07
C ASN A 689 10.51 -16.15 -3.33
N HIS A 690 10.08 -15.29 -4.25
CA HIS A 690 8.68 -15.17 -4.63
C HIS A 690 8.17 -16.43 -5.35
N PHE A 691 8.94 -17.00 -6.27
CA PHE A 691 8.62 -18.29 -6.90
C PHE A 691 8.39 -19.39 -5.86
N ASP A 692 9.28 -19.53 -4.88
CA ASP A 692 9.18 -20.57 -3.87
C ASP A 692 7.99 -20.41 -2.92
N LEU A 693 7.52 -19.18 -2.70
CA LEU A 693 6.29 -18.91 -1.95
C LEU A 693 5.05 -19.41 -2.70
N TYR A 694 4.96 -19.17 -4.01
CA TYR A 694 3.72 -19.36 -4.78
C TYR A 694 3.67 -20.59 -5.70
N LYS A 695 4.79 -21.24 -6.00
CA LYS A 695 4.84 -22.34 -6.99
C LYS A 695 3.88 -23.52 -6.76
N ASN A 696 3.39 -23.70 -5.54
CA ASN A 696 2.44 -24.75 -5.18
C ASN A 696 0.97 -24.29 -5.28
N GLN A 697 0.72 -23.00 -5.47
CA GLN A 697 -0.61 -22.41 -5.63
C GLN A 697 -1.00 -22.22 -7.11
N ILE A 698 -0.03 -22.29 -8.02
CA ILE A 698 -0.20 -22.00 -9.44
C ILE A 698 0.14 -23.25 -10.24
N GLU A 699 -0.63 -23.50 -11.31
CA GLU A 699 -0.37 -24.63 -12.18
C GLU A 699 1.01 -24.51 -12.85
N PRO A 700 1.83 -25.58 -12.89
CA PRO A 700 3.17 -25.56 -13.49
C PRO A 700 3.22 -25.03 -14.93
N LYS A 701 2.18 -25.27 -15.73
CA LYS A 701 2.11 -24.76 -17.12
C LYS A 701 1.93 -23.24 -17.18
N ILE A 702 1.14 -22.69 -16.26
CA ILE A 702 0.93 -21.23 -16.16
C ILE A 702 2.22 -20.57 -15.67
N LEU A 703 2.91 -21.18 -14.70
CA LEU A 703 4.24 -20.73 -14.26
C LEU A 703 5.26 -20.75 -15.41
N ASP A 704 5.29 -21.81 -16.23
CA ASP A 704 6.16 -21.87 -17.41
C ASP A 704 5.87 -20.72 -18.39
N GLN A 705 4.60 -20.49 -18.70
CA GLN A 705 4.19 -19.37 -19.56
C GLN A 705 4.65 -18.02 -19.00
N GLN A 706 4.44 -17.80 -17.70
CA GLN A 706 4.80 -16.54 -17.06
C GLN A 706 6.31 -16.33 -16.97
N LEU A 707 7.05 -17.32 -16.44
CA LEU A 707 8.47 -17.18 -16.10
C LEU A 707 9.40 -17.38 -17.29
N ASN A 708 9.08 -18.29 -18.21
CA ASN A 708 9.95 -18.59 -19.35
C ASN A 708 9.62 -17.82 -20.63
N ARG A 709 8.44 -17.19 -20.73
CA ARG A 709 8.04 -16.44 -21.94
C ARG A 709 7.75 -14.98 -21.63
N ILE A 710 6.64 -14.69 -20.95
CA ILE A 710 6.16 -13.32 -20.71
C ILE A 710 7.23 -12.48 -19.99
N ALA A 711 7.78 -13.00 -18.91
CA ALA A 711 8.84 -12.33 -18.15
C ALA A 711 10.07 -12.05 -19.02
N LYS A 712 10.58 -13.07 -19.73
CA LYS A 712 11.83 -12.94 -20.50
C LYS A 712 11.73 -11.98 -21.68
N GLU A 713 10.56 -11.93 -22.32
CA GLU A 713 10.29 -11.00 -23.40
C GLU A 713 10.05 -9.58 -22.89
N GLY A 714 9.57 -9.45 -21.64
CA GLY A 714 9.10 -8.20 -21.08
C GLY A 714 7.73 -7.81 -21.66
N ARG A 715 6.94 -7.07 -20.87
CA ARG A 715 5.69 -6.45 -21.32
C ARG A 715 5.66 -5.00 -20.88
N PRO A 716 5.23 -4.06 -21.75
CA PRO A 716 5.17 -2.66 -21.38
C PRO A 716 4.07 -2.44 -20.35
N SER A 717 4.20 -1.36 -19.58
CA SER A 717 3.02 -0.82 -18.89
C SER A 717 1.94 -0.48 -19.93
N SER A 718 0.66 -0.61 -19.57
CA SER A 718 -0.45 -0.35 -20.48
C SER A 718 -1.66 0.25 -19.76
N LEU A 719 -2.51 0.91 -20.55
CA LEU A 719 -3.82 1.42 -20.14
C LEU A 719 -4.88 0.74 -21.02
N LEU A 720 -5.85 0.09 -20.40
CA LEU A 720 -6.83 -0.77 -21.06
C LEU A 720 -8.23 -0.26 -20.76
N ARG A 721 -9.08 -0.10 -21.78
CA ARG A 721 -10.52 0.09 -21.59
C ARG A 721 -11.21 -1.24 -21.76
N VAL A 722 -11.77 -1.77 -20.69
CA VAL A 722 -12.54 -3.02 -20.72
C VAL A 722 -14.02 -2.67 -20.71
N SER A 723 -14.70 -3.04 -21.80
CA SER A 723 -16.15 -2.93 -21.92
C SER A 723 -16.81 -4.21 -21.40
N GLN A 724 -17.85 -4.05 -20.61
CA GLN A 724 -18.48 -5.08 -19.80
C GLN A 724 -20.00 -4.90 -19.90
N VAL A 725 -20.70 -5.96 -20.25
CA VAL A 725 -22.17 -5.97 -20.29
C VAL A 725 -22.65 -7.16 -19.49
N VAL A 726 -23.52 -6.91 -18.52
CA VAL A 726 -24.09 -7.94 -17.65
C VAL A 726 -25.61 -7.93 -17.84
N ASP A 727 -26.16 -9.08 -18.21
CA ASP A 727 -27.59 -9.33 -18.36
C ASP A 727 -28.06 -10.18 -17.18
N LEU A 728 -28.85 -9.56 -16.30
CA LEU A 728 -29.43 -10.20 -15.12
C LEU A 728 -30.84 -10.75 -15.38
N ASP A 729 -31.42 -10.57 -16.57
CA ASP A 729 -32.78 -11.02 -16.90
C ASP A 729 -32.87 -12.55 -16.80
N PRO A 730 -33.69 -13.09 -15.88
CA PRO A 730 -33.87 -14.52 -15.73
C PRO A 730 -34.48 -15.21 -16.96
N CYS A 731 -35.12 -14.46 -17.87
CA CYS A 731 -35.69 -14.98 -19.12
C CYS A 731 -34.69 -14.98 -20.28
N SER A 732 -33.51 -14.38 -20.13
CA SER A 732 -32.47 -14.35 -21.15
C SER A 732 -31.80 -15.72 -21.30
N THR A 733 -31.64 -16.18 -22.53
CA THR A 733 -30.92 -17.42 -22.87
C THR A 733 -29.48 -17.17 -23.32
N ALA A 734 -29.02 -15.92 -23.28
CA ALA A 734 -27.67 -15.53 -23.66
C ALA A 734 -26.69 -15.66 -22.48
N ASP A 735 -25.39 -15.60 -22.75
CA ASP A 735 -24.36 -15.49 -21.72
C ASP A 735 -24.64 -14.26 -20.83
N ARG A 736 -24.68 -14.48 -19.51
CA ARG A 736 -25.05 -13.46 -18.51
C ARG A 736 -24.06 -12.33 -18.37
N ALA A 737 -22.81 -12.52 -18.80
CA ALA A 737 -21.83 -11.44 -18.85
C ALA A 737 -20.96 -11.57 -20.09
N LYS A 738 -20.63 -10.42 -20.69
CA LYS A 738 -19.73 -10.30 -21.85
C LYS A 738 -18.70 -9.24 -21.56
N LEU A 739 -17.42 -9.62 -21.63
CA LEU A 739 -16.29 -8.73 -21.44
C LEU A 739 -15.50 -8.64 -22.75
N LYS A 740 -14.97 -7.46 -23.08
CA LYS A 740 -13.99 -7.28 -24.16
C LYS A 740 -13.00 -6.17 -23.82
N ILE A 741 -11.75 -6.29 -24.25
CA ILE A 741 -10.85 -5.14 -24.36
C ILE A 741 -11.37 -4.29 -25.52
N ALA A 742 -11.97 -3.14 -25.19
CA ALA A 742 -12.57 -2.24 -26.16
C ALA A 742 -11.56 -1.28 -26.75
N ASP A 743 -10.47 -0.98 -26.03
CA ASP A 743 -9.33 -0.20 -26.50
C ASP A 743 -8.12 -0.43 -25.57
N CYS A 744 -6.91 -0.20 -26.08
CA CYS A 744 -5.68 -0.36 -25.30
C CYS A 744 -4.57 0.56 -25.81
N TYR A 745 -3.74 1.03 -24.88
CA TYR A 745 -2.50 1.72 -25.18
C TYR A 745 -1.33 1.06 -24.43
N ALA A 746 -0.31 0.64 -25.17
CA ALA A 746 0.96 0.19 -24.61
C ALA A 746 1.91 1.39 -24.52
N PHE A 747 2.44 1.67 -23.33
CA PHE A 747 3.44 2.72 -23.16
C PHE A 747 4.76 2.31 -23.82
N PRO A 748 5.60 3.27 -24.26
CA PRO A 748 6.93 2.96 -24.77
C PRO A 748 7.74 2.10 -23.79
N PRO A 749 8.50 1.11 -24.26
CA PRO A 749 9.33 0.28 -23.39
C PRO A 749 10.22 1.13 -22.46
N GLY A 750 10.28 0.77 -21.17
CA GLY A 750 11.03 1.52 -20.15
C GLY A 750 10.21 2.60 -19.44
N CYS A 751 8.96 2.81 -19.85
CA CYS A 751 8.01 3.65 -19.11
C CYS A 751 7.29 2.82 -18.04
N TYR A 752 7.13 3.41 -16.86
CA TYR A 752 6.17 2.99 -15.85
C TYR A 752 5.04 4.01 -15.82
N SER A 753 3.79 3.53 -15.86
CA SER A 753 2.60 4.38 -15.74
C SER A 753 1.76 3.94 -14.56
N SER A 754 1.12 4.89 -13.88
CA SER A 754 0.27 4.63 -12.71
C SER A 754 -0.77 5.73 -12.53
N SER A 755 -1.64 5.58 -11.53
CA SER A 755 -2.62 6.59 -11.12
C SER A 755 -3.50 7.12 -12.27
N PRO A 756 -4.18 6.26 -13.04
CA PRO A 756 -5.14 6.74 -14.04
C PRO A 756 -6.33 7.43 -13.35
N GLN A 757 -6.81 8.54 -13.90
CA GLN A 757 -8.00 9.25 -13.45
C GLN A 757 -8.86 9.65 -14.65
N PHE A 758 -10.13 9.23 -14.64
CA PHE A 758 -11.13 9.70 -15.58
C PHE A 758 -11.57 11.12 -15.24
N VAL A 759 -11.52 12.02 -16.21
CA VAL A 759 -11.99 13.41 -16.10
C VAL A 759 -13.14 13.62 -17.08
N PRO A 760 -14.39 13.77 -16.63
CA PRO A 760 -15.52 14.01 -17.52
C PRO A 760 -15.37 15.33 -18.28
N LYS A 761 -15.70 15.33 -19.58
CA LYS A 761 -15.80 16.59 -20.36
C LYS A 761 -16.89 17.49 -19.76
N ALA A 762 -16.62 18.79 -19.68
CA ALA A 762 -17.51 19.77 -19.04
C ALA A 762 -18.87 19.87 -19.74
N GLU A 763 -18.88 19.75 -21.07
CA GLU A 763 -20.08 19.71 -21.89
C GLU A 763 -20.25 18.30 -22.49
N GLY A 764 -21.39 17.65 -22.23
CA GLY A 764 -21.73 16.36 -22.82
C GLY A 764 -22.52 15.41 -21.93
N GLY A 765 -22.84 14.24 -22.48
CA GLY A 765 -23.70 13.23 -21.86
C GLY A 765 -22.98 12.37 -20.81
N ASN A 766 -23.76 11.56 -20.10
CA ASN A 766 -23.26 10.56 -19.13
C ASN A 766 -22.74 9.30 -19.83
N ASP A 767 -22.04 9.44 -20.96
CA ASP A 767 -21.42 8.29 -21.63
C ASP A 767 -20.14 7.91 -20.87
N ALA A 768 -19.93 6.62 -20.63
CA ALA A 768 -18.80 6.08 -19.89
C ALA A 768 -17.44 6.45 -20.52
N THR A 769 -17.43 6.83 -21.79
CA THR A 769 -16.21 7.17 -22.56
C THR A 769 -16.04 8.66 -22.86
N HIS A 770 -17.02 9.50 -22.49
CA HIS A 770 -17.03 10.94 -22.82
C HIS A 770 -16.21 11.76 -21.82
N GLY A 771 -14.89 11.67 -21.96
CA GLY A 771 -13.95 12.30 -21.04
C GLY A 771 -12.50 12.17 -21.47
N TYR A 772 -11.61 12.38 -20.51
CA TYR A 772 -10.17 12.22 -20.64
C TYR A 772 -9.66 11.23 -19.59
N ILE A 773 -8.53 10.58 -19.85
CA ILE A 773 -7.77 9.86 -18.83
C ILE A 773 -6.48 10.62 -18.56
N VAL A 774 -6.23 10.97 -17.30
CA VAL A 774 -4.96 11.55 -16.83
C VAL A 774 -4.17 10.46 -16.11
N CYS A 775 -2.87 10.31 -16.35
CA CYS A 775 -2.05 9.38 -15.60
C CYS A 775 -0.62 9.89 -15.40
N VAL A 776 0.07 9.37 -14.38
CA VAL A 776 1.49 9.63 -14.11
C VAL A 776 2.34 8.71 -14.97
N VAL A 777 3.38 9.24 -15.61
CA VAL A 777 4.35 8.47 -16.39
C VAL A 777 5.77 8.80 -15.95
N VAL A 778 6.55 7.77 -15.65
CA VAL A 778 7.96 7.86 -15.30
C VAL A 778 8.78 7.06 -16.32
N ALA A 779 9.72 7.69 -16.99
CA ALA A 779 10.46 7.06 -18.10
C ALA A 779 11.96 7.42 -18.13
N THR A 780 12.64 7.38 -16.97
CA THR A 780 14.09 7.60 -16.91
C THR A 780 14.80 6.72 -15.86
N ASP A 781 16.07 6.40 -16.13
CA ASP A 781 16.95 5.65 -15.21
C ASP A 781 17.78 6.56 -14.28
N ASN A 782 17.61 7.90 -14.34
CA ASN A 782 18.26 8.80 -13.38
C ASN A 782 17.41 9.00 -12.13
N TRP A 783 18.08 9.14 -10.99
CA TRP A 783 17.46 9.42 -9.69
C TRP A 783 17.02 10.88 -9.50
N GLN A 784 17.63 11.81 -10.24
CA GLN A 784 17.30 13.23 -10.17
C GLN A 784 16.65 13.68 -11.49
N THR A 785 15.55 14.41 -11.38
CA THR A 785 14.80 14.96 -12.52
C THR A 785 14.96 16.48 -12.66
N ASP A 786 15.71 17.14 -11.76
CA ASP A 786 15.84 18.59 -11.63
C ASP A 786 17.05 19.24 -12.34
N GLN A 787 17.80 18.49 -13.15
CA GLN A 787 19.01 18.96 -13.85
C GLN A 787 18.70 19.34 -15.33
N GLU A 788 19.25 20.47 -15.81
CA GLU A 788 18.93 21.07 -17.14
C GLU A 788 19.37 20.24 -18.36
N GLU A 789 20.44 19.44 -18.26
CA GLU A 789 21.10 18.84 -19.44
C GLU A 789 20.35 17.64 -20.04
N ASP A 790 19.37 17.09 -19.33
CA ASP A 790 18.79 15.80 -19.68
C ASP A 790 17.30 15.84 -19.34
N LYS A 791 16.49 16.22 -20.32
CA LYS A 791 15.03 16.41 -20.21
C LYS A 791 14.36 15.09 -19.81
N LYS A 792 14.20 14.87 -18.51
CA LYS A 792 13.77 13.61 -17.91
C LYS A 792 12.29 13.62 -17.53
N LEU A 793 11.68 12.45 -17.70
CA LEU A 793 10.25 12.27 -17.93
C LEU A 793 9.55 11.77 -16.66
N SER A 794 9.44 12.58 -15.61
CA SER A 794 8.27 12.48 -14.72
C SER A 794 7.22 13.41 -15.31
N GLU A 795 6.15 12.85 -15.83
CA GLU A 795 5.15 13.60 -16.59
C GLU A 795 3.74 13.17 -16.21
N LEU A 796 2.78 14.04 -16.53
CA LEU A 796 1.35 13.74 -16.50
C LEU A 796 0.87 13.67 -17.95
N TRP A 797 0.32 12.53 -18.35
CA TRP A 797 -0.16 12.32 -19.72
C TRP A 797 -1.69 12.35 -19.74
N ILE A 798 -2.25 12.95 -20.78
CA ILE A 798 -3.71 13.10 -20.94
C ILE A 798 -4.14 12.44 -22.26
N PHE A 799 -5.06 11.50 -22.17
CA PHE A 799 -5.63 10.74 -23.28
C PHE A 799 -7.08 11.15 -23.51
N ASP A 800 -7.57 11.03 -24.75
CA ASP A 800 -9.03 10.97 -24.96
C ASP A 800 -9.51 9.59 -24.50
N ALA A 801 -10.51 9.56 -23.62
CA ALA A 801 -10.97 8.31 -23.02
C ALA A 801 -11.65 7.38 -24.03
N ALA A 802 -12.15 7.89 -25.16
CA ALA A 802 -12.78 7.06 -26.19
C ALA A 802 -11.77 6.34 -27.09
N TYR A 803 -10.52 6.83 -27.17
CA TYR A 803 -9.51 6.45 -28.17
C TYR A 803 -8.11 6.32 -27.55
N LEU A 804 -7.90 5.33 -26.68
CA LEU A 804 -6.61 5.08 -26.04
C LEU A 804 -5.51 4.73 -27.06
N SER A 805 -5.81 3.89 -28.07
CA SER A 805 -4.80 3.39 -29.02
C SER A 805 -4.10 4.49 -29.82
N GLN A 806 -4.70 5.69 -29.92
CA GLN A 806 -4.08 6.82 -30.61
C GLN A 806 -2.90 7.44 -29.82
N GLY A 807 -2.74 7.05 -28.55
CA GLY A 807 -1.79 7.63 -27.62
C GLY A 807 -2.30 8.92 -26.95
N PRO A 808 -1.49 9.52 -26.05
CA PRO A 808 -1.86 10.75 -25.36
C PRO A 808 -2.01 11.91 -26.33
N LEU A 809 -2.93 12.82 -26.00
CA LEU A 809 -3.11 14.12 -26.64
C LEU A 809 -2.16 15.17 -26.05
N TYR A 810 -1.90 15.08 -24.75
CA TYR A 810 -1.07 16.04 -24.02
C TYR A 810 -0.06 15.36 -23.11
N ARG A 811 1.12 15.96 -22.99
CA ARG A 811 2.16 15.60 -22.02
C ARG A 811 2.54 16.84 -21.22
N LEU A 812 2.42 16.75 -19.91
CA LEU A 812 2.65 17.85 -19.00
C LEU A 812 3.91 17.56 -18.18
N SER A 813 4.83 18.53 -18.13
CA SER A 813 6.14 18.37 -17.47
C SER A 813 6.54 19.64 -16.72
N HIS A 814 7.49 19.52 -15.79
CA HIS A 814 8.14 20.67 -15.16
C HIS A 814 9.53 20.25 -14.65
N PRO A 815 10.56 21.11 -14.70
CA PRO A 815 11.91 20.73 -14.24
C PRO A 815 11.98 20.30 -12.77
N GLN A 816 11.12 20.85 -11.91
CA GLN A 816 11.06 20.47 -10.49
C GLN A 816 10.19 19.24 -10.21
N LEU A 817 9.69 18.57 -11.25
CA LEU A 817 8.79 17.42 -11.11
C LEU A 817 9.60 16.14 -10.90
N ASN A 818 9.71 15.71 -9.64
CA ASN A 818 10.27 14.40 -9.27
C ASN A 818 9.20 13.56 -8.57
N ILE A 819 8.38 12.86 -9.35
CA ILE A 819 7.29 12.03 -8.83
C ILE A 819 7.82 10.61 -8.63
N GLY A 820 7.78 10.14 -7.38
CA GLY A 820 8.06 8.75 -7.04
C GLY A 820 6.86 7.84 -7.34
N PRO A 821 6.66 6.75 -6.59
CA PRO A 821 5.47 5.91 -6.76
C PRO A 821 4.19 6.70 -6.44
N THR A 822 3.16 6.47 -7.25
CA THR A 822 1.82 7.01 -7.01
C THR A 822 0.80 5.87 -7.03
N LEU A 823 -0.29 6.05 -6.28
CA LEU A 823 -1.30 5.02 -6.03
C LEU A 823 -2.65 5.43 -6.64
N HIS A 824 -3.59 5.88 -5.82
CA HIS A 824 -4.96 6.16 -6.26
C HIS A 824 -5.20 7.63 -6.55
N THR A 825 -6.31 7.87 -7.24
CA THR A 825 -6.70 9.18 -7.74
C THR A 825 -8.12 9.52 -7.34
N ALA A 826 -8.42 10.82 -7.34
CA ALA A 826 -9.78 11.32 -7.32
C ALA A 826 -9.91 12.53 -8.25
N TRP A 827 -11.13 12.80 -8.70
CA TRP A 827 -11.46 14.01 -9.44
C TRP A 827 -12.57 14.77 -8.72
N LEU A 828 -12.37 16.08 -8.55
CA LEU A 828 -13.40 17.00 -8.07
C LEU A 828 -13.76 17.99 -9.18
N SER A 829 -15.05 18.26 -9.35
CA SER A 829 -15.52 19.25 -10.32
C SER A 829 -15.25 20.68 -9.87
N LYS A 830 -15.13 20.89 -8.55
CA LYS A 830 -14.91 22.19 -7.89
C LYS A 830 -14.08 22.03 -6.64
N LEU A 831 -13.38 23.09 -6.26
CA LEU A 831 -12.72 23.21 -4.96
C LEU A 831 -13.54 24.11 -4.05
N GLU A 832 -13.91 23.56 -2.89
CA GLU A 832 -14.53 24.32 -1.81
C GLU A 832 -13.94 23.84 -0.48
N SER A 833 -13.57 24.77 0.39
CA SER A 833 -13.11 24.39 1.73
C SER A 833 -14.28 23.90 2.57
N PRO A 834 -14.10 22.81 3.35
CA PRO A 834 -15.15 22.33 4.24
C PRO A 834 -15.46 23.38 5.32
N PRO A 835 -16.68 23.36 5.89
CA PRO A 835 -17.00 24.23 7.01
C PRO A 835 -16.06 23.98 8.20
N PRO A 836 -15.75 25.00 9.02
CA PRO A 836 -14.94 24.80 10.22
C PRO A 836 -15.52 23.70 11.11
N ARG A 837 -14.70 22.72 11.50
CA ARG A 837 -15.07 21.60 12.35
C ARG A 837 -15.06 22.00 13.82
N THR A 838 -16.09 22.73 14.25
CA THR A 838 -16.24 23.15 15.66
C THR A 838 -16.49 21.99 16.63
N ASP A 839 -16.81 20.82 16.08
CA ASP A 839 -17.05 19.56 16.78
C ASP A 839 -15.77 18.75 17.06
N TYR A 840 -14.62 19.18 16.55
CA TYR A 840 -13.33 18.54 16.74
C TYR A 840 -12.35 19.44 17.50
N ASP A 841 -11.75 18.91 18.56
CA ASP A 841 -10.61 19.52 19.26
C ASP A 841 -9.50 18.48 19.39
N LEU A 842 -8.35 18.75 18.77
CA LEU A 842 -7.23 17.82 18.72
C LEU A 842 -6.74 17.43 20.13
N ARG A 843 -6.72 18.40 21.06
CA ARG A 843 -6.26 18.17 22.45
C ARG A 843 -7.24 17.27 23.21
N ALA A 844 -8.54 17.45 23.02
CA ALA A 844 -9.57 16.60 23.59
C ALA A 844 -9.53 15.18 23.02
N ASP A 845 -9.28 15.00 21.71
CA ASP A 845 -9.21 13.66 21.09
C ASP A 845 -8.11 12.79 21.71
N TYR A 846 -6.94 13.37 21.96
CA TYR A 846 -5.80 12.65 22.54
C TYR A 846 -5.82 12.57 24.07
N ARG A 847 -6.71 13.29 24.77
CA ARG A 847 -6.71 13.39 26.23
C ARG A 847 -6.80 12.03 26.91
N GLU A 848 -7.80 11.23 26.52
CA GLU A 848 -8.05 9.93 27.13
C GLU A 848 -6.87 8.97 26.91
N VAL A 849 -6.33 8.94 25.69
CA VAL A 849 -5.20 8.08 25.34
C VAL A 849 -3.95 8.47 26.14
N LEU A 850 -3.64 9.77 26.24
CA LEU A 850 -2.51 10.29 27.01
C LEU A 850 -2.67 10.03 28.52
N GLU A 851 -3.90 10.10 29.05
CA GLU A 851 -4.19 9.83 30.46
C GLU A 851 -3.99 8.36 30.84
N GLN A 852 -4.23 7.44 29.90
CA GLN A 852 -4.09 6.00 30.06
C GLN A 852 -2.65 5.47 29.83
N LEU A 853 -1.70 6.36 29.52
CA LEU A 853 -0.30 5.97 29.36
C LEU A 853 0.32 5.54 30.69
N GLU A 854 1.06 4.45 30.64
CA GLU A 854 1.86 3.93 31.74
C GLU A 854 3.26 3.57 31.23
N PRO A 855 4.29 3.57 32.10
CA PRO A 855 4.28 4.08 33.48
C PRO A 855 4.18 5.62 33.54
N GLU A 856 3.85 6.17 34.71
CA GLU A 856 3.60 7.62 34.90
C GLU A 856 4.75 8.53 34.44
N GLU A 857 6.01 8.09 34.57
CA GLU A 857 7.16 8.84 34.04
C GLU A 857 7.18 8.90 32.51
N PHE A 858 6.82 7.81 31.84
CA PHE A 858 6.71 7.76 30.39
C PHE A 858 5.54 8.63 29.91
N LYS A 859 4.39 8.53 30.59
CA LYS A 859 3.24 9.40 30.36
C LYS A 859 3.62 10.88 30.40
N LYS A 860 4.31 11.35 31.44
CA LYS A 860 4.75 12.76 31.54
C LYS A 860 5.64 13.19 30.38
N ARG A 861 6.55 12.32 29.93
CA ARG A 861 7.43 12.58 28.78
C ARG A 861 6.64 12.69 27.47
N VAL A 862 5.69 11.78 27.24
CA VAL A 862 4.83 11.82 26.05
C VAL A 862 3.91 13.04 26.10
N GLN A 863 3.34 13.39 27.26
CA GLN A 863 2.56 14.62 27.41
C GLN A 863 3.41 15.87 27.11
N ASP A 864 4.65 15.93 27.58
CA ASP A 864 5.59 17.02 27.24
C ASP A 864 5.87 17.09 25.74
N LEU A 865 6.14 15.95 25.08
CA LEU A 865 6.28 15.87 23.62
C LEU A 865 5.05 16.45 22.91
N PHE A 866 3.85 16.08 23.38
CA PHE A 866 2.60 16.55 22.79
C PHE A 866 2.39 18.06 22.98
N GLU A 867 2.61 18.58 24.18
CA GLU A 867 2.43 20.00 24.48
C GLU A 867 3.41 20.91 23.76
N GLN A 868 4.64 20.42 23.53
CA GLN A 868 5.73 21.24 23.03
C GLN A 868 5.87 21.17 21.51
N ASP A 869 5.70 19.98 20.92
CA ASP A 869 6.02 19.77 19.51
C ASP A 869 4.87 19.18 18.68
N VAL A 870 3.91 18.44 19.26
CA VAL A 870 2.79 17.88 18.48
C VAL A 870 1.64 18.88 18.34
N PHE A 871 1.01 19.28 19.46
CA PHE A 871 -0.18 20.14 19.42
C PHE A 871 0.08 21.50 18.78
N PRO A 872 1.16 22.25 19.11
CA PRO A 872 1.38 23.57 18.51
C PRO A 872 1.52 23.50 16.99
N ASN A 873 2.21 22.48 16.47
CA ASN A 873 2.45 22.35 15.03
C ASN A 873 1.24 21.79 14.28
N ALA A 874 0.54 20.79 14.86
CA ALA A 874 -0.66 20.22 14.24
C ALA A 874 -1.83 21.21 14.23
N ILE A 875 -2.03 21.98 15.30
CA ILE A 875 -3.10 23.00 15.37
C ILE A 875 -2.78 24.17 14.44
N ALA A 876 -1.52 24.59 14.32
CA ALA A 876 -1.16 25.70 13.43
C ALA A 876 -1.40 25.41 11.93
N GLN A 877 -1.62 24.14 11.56
CA GLN A 877 -2.05 23.79 10.20
C GLN A 877 -3.54 23.96 9.96
N GLN A 878 -4.35 23.74 11.00
CA GLN A 878 -5.81 23.84 10.97
C GLN A 878 -6.22 25.32 11.04
#